data_AF-A0AAI9EBU5-F1
#
_entry.id   AF-A0AAI9EBU5-F1
#
_cell.length_a   1.000
_cell.length_b   1.000
_cell.length_c   1.000
_cell.angle_alpha   90.00
_cell.angle_beta   90.00
_cell.angle_gamma   90.00
#
_symmetry.space_group_name_H-M   'P 1'
#
loop_
_entity.id
_entity.type
_entity.pdbx_description
1 polymer ?
#
loop_
_entity_poly.entity_id
_entity_poly.type
_entity_poly.pdbx_seq_one_letter_code
_entity_poly.pdbx_strand_id
1 'polypeptide(L)'
;MARKRTRPTEDVDGAEEEEEIEIESASSSFRQSNKSVKRNRTALAREVGQKDFYDDLLESPNDTDVEDEPNSPSPPRIDADLEHSLHNADSEMEEEEDEIDEMAFTQHIGKKFKEKRDNIAMDEGIIEEVTCRNFMCHTKLRITLGPNINFIIGHNGSGKSAVLTALTMCLGGRAAATNRGSKLSSMIKEGTDSAMLGVKIKNRGENAYKWELYGHSITVERHFTKNGGSGFKLKNADGKTISTKKGDLDDILDYFGLQMDNPINVLSQDNARQFLANSTAADKYKFFLRGTQLEALDNDYKIFEENLDGIKDKLSLRHDDVTVLKHKFEEAEKKKKQADNIEQVRTRMRQASNQSAWAQVEEQESILEGMRRNLVDAEKKLEEAEEDVQVIDGEYDGLEAAKEAAERVLEERDNELQPAQEKHRVEKERFDANKQQLMNLKAEQRNMNQEFQKARQEVDRLDGEIQAEQTRLSEADGAQHLRRTEDLKRLQEDAKQHQQAEKDHAACLPDLQQNVANATSQVKNAKTAYERAEEVSRTAKQRMMELEGDQRNRFAAYDPKTEQLLREINKDTRWERKPVGPMGMYVHLQKPEWSSILEKTLGGNLNAFIVVHKDDQVRLSGIARRVGCNPQILVNNSAALPALNEPEEGVDTILRVLKIDDEEVRKSLIIQNAIEQTVLIRNNNEASNYFQKNNANVKAVLSFAPRHGCGIRFDRSRMHALRSSPIEAWHGHTRMKTDLAEQKRIQQERIDRAVQDRNEASDRYRQLQSDLKKAGEAVERHKREAKKLLTQRQQAEDAVEAKQAEIDENAPEDGKLQELQRQLEDAKKDKQSARESFEDSCAASSRLDEQARPLKDALDVSQAELDEVNKRIEKAQQKVQDAEAIRHEKLLEKNAVHDALQDAKAYATRMQRKVDEQDETLHKEFIDNAKKVCDRLPVPQGETAESLERKAASYREQIENAERRQGGTREQLTVAWKQASDELRKAKLEIAEFTKLEATLKDTLRERHRRWGLFRKYISARSRINFQYLLSERNFRGRVLLDHLAKKLDIAVEPDLSRKSDSGREARTLSGGEKSFSTICLLLSIWEAMGSPIRCLDEFDVFMDSVNRQQSMTLLIGAARRSVGRQFILISPQAMGGVEVNEDVKVHKMGDPERGQTNLNFNGQEL
;
A
#
# COMPACT_ATOMS: atom_id res chain seq x y z
N MET A 1 11.45 -6.34 -53.11
CA MET A 1 10.77 -6.14 -54.41
C MET A 1 9.35 -6.68 -54.27
N ALA A 2 8.31 -5.92 -54.68
CA ALA A 2 7.53 -6.12 -55.92
C ALA A 2 6.68 -7.42 -55.88
N ARG A 3 5.34 -7.33 -55.73
CA ARG A 3 4.29 -7.07 -56.77
C ARG A 3 3.98 -8.34 -57.60
N LYS A 4 2.73 -8.67 -57.99
CA LYS A 4 1.47 -7.93 -58.26
C LYS A 4 0.25 -8.89 -58.06
N ARG A 5 -0.97 -8.41 -57.71
CA ARG A 5 -2.22 -8.23 -58.55
C ARG A 5 -2.64 -9.47 -59.39
N THR A 6 -3.92 -9.80 -59.64
CA THR A 6 -5.25 -9.10 -59.62
C THR A 6 -6.34 -10.01 -58.98
N ARG A 7 -7.52 -9.59 -58.45
CA ARG A 7 -8.68 -8.76 -58.92
C ARG A 7 -9.40 -9.33 -60.17
N PRO A 8 -10.75 -9.18 -60.35
CA PRO A 8 -11.83 -8.69 -59.44
C PRO A 8 -13.16 -9.53 -59.51
N THR A 9 -14.31 -8.92 -59.11
CA THR A 9 -15.74 -9.20 -59.50
C THR A 9 -16.40 -10.52 -59.02
N GLU A 10 -17.48 -10.46 -58.20
CA GLU A 10 -18.94 -10.55 -58.53
C GLU A 10 -19.45 -12.01 -58.69
N ASP A 11 -20.61 -12.46 -58.20
CA ASP A 11 -21.69 -11.83 -57.39
C ASP A 11 -22.61 -12.87 -56.69
N VAL A 12 -23.52 -12.42 -55.81
CA VAL A 12 -24.80 -13.06 -55.36
C VAL A 12 -24.79 -14.36 -54.50
N ASP A 13 -25.38 -14.21 -53.30
CA ASP A 13 -26.21 -15.09 -52.45
C ASP A 13 -25.98 -16.62 -52.32
N GLY A 14 -25.74 -17.03 -51.06
CA GLY A 14 -25.97 -18.38 -50.52
C GLY A 14 -26.07 -18.29 -49.00
N ALA A 15 -27.04 -18.96 -48.38
CA ALA A 15 -27.34 -18.81 -46.95
C ALA A 15 -26.94 -20.05 -46.12
N GLU A 16 -26.37 -19.82 -44.94
CA GLU A 16 -26.37 -20.71 -43.78
C GLU A 16 -25.95 -19.87 -42.54
N GLU A 17 -26.62 -20.04 -41.39
CA GLU A 17 -26.29 -19.31 -40.15
C GLU A 17 -25.27 -20.11 -39.32
N GLU A 18 -24.13 -19.51 -38.98
CA GLU A 18 -22.95 -20.21 -38.45
C GLU A 18 -23.03 -20.53 -36.94
N GLU A 19 -22.31 -21.59 -36.52
CA GLU A 19 -22.07 -21.92 -35.12
C GLU A 19 -20.91 -21.09 -34.54
N GLU A 20 -21.17 -20.10 -33.68
CA GLU A 20 -20.11 -19.50 -32.86
C GLU A 20 -19.80 -20.37 -31.62
N ILE A 21 -18.68 -21.09 -31.68
CA ILE A 21 -18.09 -21.77 -30.53
C ILE A 21 -17.20 -20.78 -29.77
N GLU A 22 -17.73 -20.13 -28.74
CA GLU A 22 -16.93 -19.28 -27.84
C GLU A 22 -15.84 -20.10 -27.12
N ILE A 23 -14.59 -19.66 -27.23
CA ILE A 23 -13.44 -20.28 -26.55
C ILE A 23 -13.37 -19.77 -25.10
N GLU A 24 -13.29 -20.70 -24.14
CA GLU A 24 -13.27 -20.40 -22.72
C GLU A 24 -12.13 -19.44 -22.33
N SER A 25 -12.47 -18.33 -21.68
CA SER A 25 -11.51 -17.46 -20.99
C SER A 25 -11.93 -17.23 -19.53
N ALA A 26 -11.29 -17.95 -18.61
CA ALA A 26 -11.64 -17.97 -17.20
C ALA A 26 -11.27 -16.65 -16.48
N SER A 27 -12.20 -15.69 -16.47
CA SER A 27 -12.06 -14.43 -15.71
C SER A 27 -12.59 -14.58 -14.28
N SER A 28 -11.72 -14.32 -13.29
CA SER A 28 -12.10 -14.43 -11.87
C SER A 28 -13.02 -13.28 -11.44
N SER A 29 -14.21 -13.62 -10.96
CA SER A 29 -15.37 -12.73 -10.84
C SER A 29 -15.38 -11.85 -9.58
N PHE A 30 -14.30 -11.12 -9.32
CA PHE A 30 -14.22 -10.18 -8.20
C PHE A 30 -14.90 -8.83 -8.51
N ARG A 31 -16.24 -8.81 -8.59
CA ARG A 31 -17.05 -7.58 -8.64
C ARG A 31 -17.94 -7.42 -7.41
N GLN A 32 -17.88 -6.23 -6.81
CA GLN A 32 -18.55 -5.90 -5.54
C GLN A 32 -20.07 -5.77 -5.70
N SER A 33 -20.85 -6.59 -4.99
CA SER A 33 -22.29 -6.39 -4.80
C SER A 33 -22.56 -5.58 -3.52
N ASN A 34 -22.35 -4.26 -3.61
CA ASN A 34 -22.43 -3.33 -2.48
C ASN A 34 -23.88 -3.08 -1.99
N LYS A 35 -24.52 -4.11 -1.39
CA LYS A 35 -25.83 -4.01 -0.69
C LYS A 35 -26.16 -5.22 0.20
N SER A 36 -25.24 -5.64 1.08
CA SER A 36 -25.56 -6.49 2.22
C SER A 36 -24.58 -6.27 3.38
N VAL A 37 -24.99 -5.47 4.37
CA VAL A 37 -24.21 -5.31 5.61
C VAL A 37 -24.48 -6.54 6.48
N LYS A 38 -23.60 -7.55 6.40
CA LYS A 38 -23.62 -8.73 7.30
C LYS A 38 -23.34 -8.32 8.75
N ARG A 39 -24.38 -7.84 9.45
CA ARG A 39 -24.41 -7.83 10.91
C ARG A 39 -24.60 -9.27 11.38
N ASN A 40 -23.54 -9.92 11.84
CA ASN A 40 -23.66 -11.12 12.67
C ASN A 40 -24.36 -10.72 13.98
N ARG A 41 -25.70 -10.80 13.99
CA ARG A 41 -26.51 -10.62 15.20
C ARG A 41 -26.32 -11.84 16.08
N THR A 42 -25.65 -11.67 17.23
CA THR A 42 -25.82 -12.56 18.38
C THR A 42 -27.25 -12.40 18.91
N ALA A 43 -28.17 -13.15 18.31
CA ALA A 43 -29.60 -13.06 18.60
C ALA A 43 -29.95 -13.83 19.87
N LEU A 44 -30.08 -13.12 21.01
CA LEU A 44 -31.20 -13.21 21.96
C LEU A 44 -30.89 -12.47 23.28
N ALA A 45 -31.26 -11.18 23.34
CA ALA A 45 -31.27 -10.39 24.58
C ALA A 45 -32.28 -9.22 24.54
N ARG A 46 -33.39 -9.38 23.81
CA ARG A 46 -34.58 -8.50 23.71
C ARG A 46 -35.70 -9.37 23.08
N GLU A 47 -36.96 -9.39 23.54
CA GLU A 47 -37.60 -8.64 24.65
C GLU A 47 -38.49 -9.56 25.50
N VAL A 48 -38.40 -9.42 26.83
CA VAL A 48 -39.52 -9.58 27.79
C VAL A 48 -39.35 -8.44 28.80
N GLY A 49 -40.46 -7.87 29.28
CA GLY A 49 -40.49 -6.57 29.96
C GLY A 49 -39.55 -6.38 31.17
N GLN A 50 -39.04 -5.16 31.26
CA GLN A 50 -38.29 -4.53 32.37
C GLN A 50 -38.47 -5.15 33.77
N LYS A 51 -37.38 -5.64 34.38
CA LYS A 51 -36.61 -4.89 35.41
C LYS A 51 -35.41 -5.69 35.96
N ASP A 52 -34.63 -4.99 36.79
CA ASP A 52 -33.50 -5.44 37.62
C ASP A 52 -32.11 -5.57 36.93
N PHE A 53 -31.10 -4.95 37.57
CA PHE A 53 -29.68 -5.31 37.60
C PHE A 53 -28.64 -4.83 36.55
N TYR A 54 -28.92 -3.84 35.69
CA TYR A 54 -27.88 -3.31 34.75
C TYR A 54 -27.70 -1.78 34.67
N ASP A 55 -28.50 -0.96 35.38
CA ASP A 55 -28.45 0.52 35.29
C ASP A 55 -27.66 1.22 36.43
N ASP A 56 -27.30 0.51 37.51
CA ASP A 56 -27.07 1.13 38.84
C ASP A 56 -25.58 1.35 39.21
N LEU A 57 -24.68 1.46 38.22
CA LEU A 57 -23.23 1.62 38.43
C LEU A 57 -22.54 2.65 37.50
N LEU A 58 -23.29 3.46 36.74
CA LEU A 58 -22.73 4.50 35.85
C LEU A 58 -23.49 5.83 35.94
N GLU A 59 -23.62 6.40 37.15
CA GLU A 59 -23.86 7.85 37.28
C GLU A 59 -22.54 8.64 37.12
N SER A 60 -22.60 9.70 36.32
CA SER A 60 -21.50 10.63 36.03
C SER A 60 -21.31 11.63 37.18
N PRO A 61 -20.20 12.39 37.19
CA PRO A 61 -20.40 13.83 37.33
C PRO A 61 -19.70 14.70 36.27
N ASN A 62 -20.55 15.48 35.58
CA ASN A 62 -20.33 16.80 34.98
C ASN A 62 -19.46 16.97 33.71
N ASP A 63 -20.09 17.57 32.71
CA ASP A 63 -19.44 18.37 31.66
C ASP A 63 -18.75 19.63 32.22
N THR A 64 -17.69 20.06 31.54
CA THR A 64 -17.39 21.48 31.25
C THR A 64 -16.69 21.57 29.89
N ASP A 65 -17.00 22.61 29.12
CA ASP A 65 -16.56 22.84 27.73
C ASP A 65 -15.04 23.03 27.55
N VAL A 66 -14.54 22.92 26.30
CA VAL A 66 -13.85 24.00 25.53
C VAL A 66 -13.06 23.45 24.30
N GLU A 67 -13.52 23.89 23.11
CA GLU A 67 -12.80 24.26 21.86
C GLU A 67 -11.90 23.30 21.04
N ASP A 68 -11.88 23.55 19.72
CA ASP A 68 -11.06 22.92 18.67
C ASP A 68 -9.65 23.54 18.54
N GLU A 69 -8.67 22.75 18.09
CA GLU A 69 -7.68 23.10 17.02
C GLU A 69 -6.84 21.85 16.67
N PRO A 70 -6.24 21.76 15.45
CA PRO A 70 -5.72 20.51 14.90
C PRO A 70 -4.25 20.22 15.24
N ASN A 71 -3.84 18.94 15.20
CA ASN A 71 -2.41 18.58 15.28
C ASN A 71 -2.01 17.41 14.37
N SER A 72 -0.74 17.38 13.98
CA SER A 72 -0.20 16.62 12.84
C SER A 72 0.13 15.14 13.13
N PRO A 73 0.05 14.24 12.12
CA PRO A 73 0.37 12.83 12.29
C PRO A 73 1.86 12.57 12.46
N SER A 74 2.22 11.81 13.50
CA SER A 74 3.56 11.22 13.66
C SER A 74 3.67 9.88 12.92
N PRO A 75 4.88 9.47 12.46
CA PRO A 75 5.05 8.22 11.71
C PRO A 75 4.82 6.99 12.59
N PRO A 76 4.30 5.87 12.03
CA PRO A 76 4.01 4.66 12.78
C PRO A 76 5.28 4.02 13.34
N ARG A 77 5.18 3.49 14.56
CA ARG A 77 6.18 2.58 15.13
C ARG A 77 5.95 1.18 14.55
N ILE A 78 7.04 0.42 14.39
CA ILE A 78 6.98 -0.99 13.98
C ILE A 78 6.79 -1.82 15.24
N ASP A 79 5.57 -2.31 15.45
CA ASP A 79 5.19 -3.06 16.65
C ASP A 79 5.72 -4.50 16.59
N ALA A 80 6.92 -4.72 17.12
CA ALA A 80 7.40 -6.05 17.51
C ALA A 80 6.68 -6.60 18.76
N ASP A 81 5.83 -5.79 19.39
CA ASP A 81 5.18 -6.10 20.67
C ASP A 81 3.87 -6.93 20.48
N LEU A 82 3.45 -7.23 19.24
CA LEU A 82 2.18 -7.93 18.95
C LEU A 82 2.21 -9.43 19.27
N GLU A 83 3.28 -10.16 18.92
CA GLU A 83 3.43 -11.58 19.30
C GLU A 83 3.42 -11.75 20.82
N HIS A 84 4.12 -10.85 21.53
CA HIS A 84 4.24 -10.91 22.99
C HIS A 84 2.93 -10.54 23.70
N SER A 85 2.16 -9.59 23.18
CA SER A 85 0.87 -9.18 23.75
C SER A 85 -0.24 -10.22 23.50
N LEU A 86 -0.25 -10.90 22.35
CA LEU A 86 -1.29 -11.89 22.04
C LEU A 86 -1.13 -13.22 22.78
N HIS A 87 0.08 -13.61 23.21
CA HIS A 87 0.27 -14.76 24.10
C HIS A 87 0.14 -14.40 25.59
N ASN A 88 0.52 -13.19 26.02
CA ASN A 88 0.33 -12.75 27.40
C ASN A 88 -1.13 -12.38 27.74
N ALA A 89 -1.99 -12.10 26.76
CA ALA A 89 -3.40 -11.75 27.02
C ALA A 89 -4.20 -12.87 27.72
N ASP A 90 -3.78 -14.15 27.59
CA ASP A 90 -4.38 -15.29 28.30
C ASP A 90 -3.85 -15.45 29.74
N SER A 91 -2.81 -14.69 30.15
CA SER A 91 -2.27 -14.69 31.53
C SER A 91 -2.49 -13.36 32.27
N GLU A 92 -2.29 -12.22 31.60
CA GLU A 92 -2.44 -10.89 32.21
C GLU A 92 -3.91 -10.53 32.47
N MET A 93 -4.87 -11.12 31.72
CA MET A 93 -6.32 -11.01 32.01
C MET A 93 -6.86 -12.11 32.95
N GLU A 94 -6.01 -12.92 33.58
CA GLU A 94 -6.43 -13.84 34.66
C GLU A 94 -6.01 -13.36 36.08
N GLU A 95 -5.17 -12.32 36.21
CA GLU A 95 -4.73 -11.78 37.51
C GLU A 95 -5.42 -10.46 37.94
N GLU A 96 -6.05 -9.71 37.03
CA GLU A 96 -6.87 -8.53 37.35
C GLU A 96 -8.31 -8.63 36.78
N GLU A 97 -9.23 -7.81 37.31
CA GLU A 97 -10.68 -7.73 37.04
C GLU A 97 -11.60 -8.86 37.59
N ASP A 98 -12.12 -8.54 38.78
CA ASP A 98 -13.36 -8.99 39.42
C ASP A 98 -13.55 -10.48 39.79
N GLU A 99 -13.67 -10.70 41.10
CA GLU A 99 -14.57 -11.72 41.66
C GLU A 99 -15.98 -11.45 41.12
N ILE A 100 -16.47 -12.30 40.20
CA ILE A 100 -17.90 -12.35 39.91
C ILE A 100 -18.59 -12.72 41.22
N ASP A 101 -19.54 -11.90 41.67
CA ASP A 101 -20.32 -12.19 42.87
C ASP A 101 -21.14 -13.48 42.67
N GLU A 102 -20.54 -14.61 43.06
CA GLU A 102 -21.16 -15.93 43.01
C GLU A 102 -22.37 -16.00 43.96
N MET A 103 -22.44 -15.12 44.97
CA MET A 103 -23.61 -14.99 45.83
C MET A 103 -24.76 -14.29 45.09
N ALA A 104 -24.51 -13.22 44.34
CA ALA A 104 -25.53 -12.59 43.48
C ALA A 104 -26.01 -13.53 42.37
N PHE A 105 -25.10 -14.25 41.69
CA PHE A 105 -25.49 -15.26 40.70
C PHE A 105 -26.28 -16.42 41.34
N THR A 106 -25.88 -16.89 42.53
CA THR A 106 -26.61 -17.93 43.28
C THR A 106 -27.98 -17.44 43.75
N GLN A 107 -28.10 -16.17 44.17
CA GLN A 107 -29.38 -15.55 44.51
C GLN A 107 -30.28 -15.41 43.27
N HIS A 108 -29.76 -14.96 42.13
CA HIS A 108 -30.52 -14.81 40.89
C HIS A 108 -31.00 -16.17 40.35
N ILE A 109 -30.12 -17.17 40.29
CA ILE A 109 -30.46 -18.54 39.88
C ILE A 109 -31.44 -19.16 40.89
N GLY A 110 -31.22 -18.96 42.20
CA GLY A 110 -32.14 -19.39 43.25
C GLY A 110 -33.52 -18.72 43.21
N LYS A 111 -33.62 -17.44 42.77
CA LYS A 111 -34.89 -16.75 42.48
C LYS A 111 -35.56 -17.40 41.26
N LYS A 112 -34.82 -17.56 40.16
CA LYS A 112 -35.29 -18.14 38.90
C LYS A 112 -35.82 -19.58 39.03
N PHE A 113 -35.19 -20.43 39.86
CA PHE A 113 -35.69 -21.80 40.12
C PHE A 113 -36.89 -21.84 41.09
N LYS A 114 -37.06 -20.84 41.96
CA LYS A 114 -38.26 -20.68 42.81
C LYS A 114 -39.45 -20.12 42.04
N GLU A 115 -39.21 -19.30 41.02
CA GLU A 115 -40.24 -18.85 40.09
C GLU A 115 -40.72 -20.02 39.21
N LYS A 116 -41.90 -20.57 39.50
CA LYS A 116 -42.59 -21.53 38.64
C LYS A 116 -43.05 -20.86 37.34
N ARG A 117 -42.14 -20.74 36.38
CA ARG A 117 -42.44 -20.36 34.99
C ARG A 117 -42.54 -21.64 34.14
N ASP A 118 -43.71 -21.86 33.54
CA ASP A 118 -43.92 -22.96 32.60
C ASP A 118 -43.37 -22.62 31.21
N ASN A 119 -43.01 -23.64 30.43
CA ASN A 119 -42.41 -23.50 29.11
C ASN A 119 -43.46 -23.03 28.08
N ILE A 120 -43.27 -21.83 27.55
CA ILE A 120 -44.13 -21.25 26.50
C ILE A 120 -43.53 -21.60 25.12
N ALA A 121 -44.39 -22.03 24.20
CA ALA A 121 -44.03 -22.32 22.83
C ALA A 121 -43.60 -21.05 22.06
N MET A 122 -42.43 -21.07 21.42
CA MET A 122 -42.00 -20.05 20.45
C MET A 122 -42.93 -20.04 19.22
N ASP A 123 -42.93 -18.94 18.46
CA ASP A 123 -43.62 -18.86 17.16
C ASP A 123 -42.72 -19.16 15.96
N GLU A 124 -41.42 -19.21 16.19
CA GLU A 124 -40.33 -19.44 15.25
C GLU A 124 -39.44 -20.63 15.68
N GLY A 125 -38.65 -21.18 14.76
CA GLY A 125 -37.56 -22.14 15.03
C GLY A 125 -37.96 -23.54 15.52
N ILE A 126 -39.22 -23.76 15.91
CA ILE A 126 -39.74 -25.07 16.38
C ILE A 126 -39.95 -26.03 15.19
N ILE A 127 -39.67 -27.32 15.39
CA ILE A 127 -39.99 -28.36 14.40
C ILE A 127 -41.45 -28.78 14.54
N GLU A 128 -42.27 -28.53 13.52
CA GLU A 128 -43.65 -28.99 13.45
C GLU A 128 -43.73 -30.46 13.02
N GLU A 129 -42.86 -30.93 12.13
CA GLU A 129 -42.95 -32.27 11.55
C GLU A 129 -41.62 -32.81 10.99
N VAL A 130 -41.42 -34.12 11.14
CA VAL A 130 -40.39 -34.91 10.44
C VAL A 130 -41.06 -35.98 9.57
N THR A 131 -40.71 -36.02 8.29
CA THR A 131 -41.17 -37.00 7.29
C THR A 131 -39.97 -37.73 6.68
N CYS A 132 -40.07 -39.05 6.52
CA CYS A 132 -39.08 -39.86 5.83
C CYS A 132 -39.77 -40.73 4.77
N ARG A 133 -39.12 -40.96 3.63
CA ARG A 133 -39.52 -41.96 2.61
C ARG A 133 -38.30 -42.78 2.21
N ASN A 134 -38.49 -44.10 2.12
CA ASN A 134 -37.45 -45.08 1.78
C ASN A 134 -36.14 -44.90 2.59
N PHE A 135 -36.25 -44.69 3.91
CA PHE A 135 -35.12 -44.36 4.77
C PHE A 135 -34.98 -45.38 5.90
N MET A 136 -33.80 -45.99 6.01
CA MET A 136 -33.52 -47.11 6.94
C MET A 136 -34.61 -48.20 6.81
N CYS A 137 -35.29 -48.58 7.90
CA CYS A 137 -36.38 -49.54 7.87
C CYS A 137 -37.74 -48.98 7.39
N HIS A 138 -37.86 -47.66 7.18
CA HIS A 138 -39.15 -46.99 6.93
C HIS A 138 -39.40 -46.69 5.44
N THR A 139 -40.41 -47.36 4.86
CA THR A 139 -40.92 -46.99 3.52
C THR A 139 -41.56 -45.60 3.53
N LYS A 140 -42.34 -45.27 4.57
CA LYS A 140 -42.92 -43.94 4.80
C LYS A 140 -43.14 -43.72 6.30
N LEU A 141 -42.44 -42.75 6.90
CA LEU A 141 -42.63 -42.31 8.27
C LEU A 141 -43.06 -40.84 8.28
N ARG A 142 -43.96 -40.45 9.18
CA ARG A 142 -44.40 -39.07 9.39
C ARG A 142 -44.71 -38.87 10.87
N ILE A 143 -44.00 -37.97 11.53
CA ILE A 143 -44.17 -37.61 12.94
C ILE A 143 -44.35 -36.09 13.02
N THR A 144 -45.59 -35.66 13.22
CA THR A 144 -45.93 -34.26 13.52
C THR A 144 -45.73 -34.04 15.02
N LEU A 145 -44.73 -33.24 15.40
CA LEU A 145 -44.33 -33.00 16.80
C LEU A 145 -45.28 -32.00 17.51
N GLY A 146 -45.06 -31.77 18.79
CA GLY A 146 -45.61 -30.70 19.61
C GLY A 146 -44.54 -29.67 19.95
N PRO A 147 -44.91 -28.45 20.35
CA PRO A 147 -43.96 -27.34 20.48
C PRO A 147 -43.00 -27.50 21.66
N ASN A 148 -43.45 -28.14 22.74
CA ASN A 148 -42.69 -28.25 23.98
C ASN A 148 -42.00 -29.62 24.09
N ILE A 149 -42.61 -30.59 24.78
CA ILE A 149 -41.96 -31.88 25.09
C ILE A 149 -42.50 -32.98 24.18
N ASN A 150 -41.61 -33.73 23.55
CA ASN A 150 -41.94 -34.84 22.66
C ASN A 150 -41.24 -36.12 23.13
N PHE A 151 -42.00 -37.19 23.26
CA PHE A 151 -41.48 -38.54 23.49
C PHE A 151 -41.74 -39.43 22.27
N ILE A 152 -40.71 -40.16 21.83
CA ILE A 152 -40.81 -41.17 20.78
C ILE A 152 -40.44 -42.52 21.40
N ILE A 153 -41.42 -43.39 21.59
CA ILE A 153 -41.28 -44.66 22.31
C ILE A 153 -41.56 -45.86 21.40
N GLY A 154 -40.80 -46.94 21.57
CA GLY A 154 -41.02 -48.18 20.82
C GLY A 154 -39.95 -49.23 21.05
N HIS A 155 -40.30 -50.51 20.86
CA HIS A 155 -39.37 -51.63 21.05
C HIS A 155 -38.10 -51.49 20.19
N ASN A 156 -37.01 -52.13 20.62
CA ASN A 156 -35.77 -52.14 19.85
C ASN A 156 -36.01 -52.80 18.48
N GLY A 157 -35.47 -52.19 17.42
CA GLY A 157 -35.78 -52.52 16.03
C GLY A 157 -36.88 -51.67 15.38
N SER A 158 -37.75 -51.00 16.13
CA SER A 158 -38.86 -50.14 15.60
C SER A 158 -38.42 -48.91 14.77
N GLY A 159 -37.11 -48.71 14.58
CA GLY A 159 -36.56 -47.59 13.82
C GLY A 159 -36.78 -46.21 14.45
N LYS A 160 -37.02 -46.13 15.77
CA LYS A 160 -37.25 -44.86 16.50
C LYS A 160 -36.14 -43.82 16.30
N SER A 161 -34.86 -44.23 16.38
CA SER A 161 -33.70 -43.35 16.19
C SER A 161 -33.58 -42.80 14.76
N ALA A 162 -34.25 -43.40 13.76
CA ALA A 162 -34.26 -42.88 12.39
C ALA A 162 -34.87 -41.47 12.30
N VAL A 163 -35.75 -41.10 13.25
CA VAL A 163 -36.34 -39.75 13.32
C VAL A 163 -35.28 -38.71 13.61
N LEU A 164 -34.38 -38.97 14.57
CA LEU A 164 -33.31 -38.06 14.92
C LEU A 164 -32.24 -38.00 13.82
N THR A 165 -31.87 -39.16 13.27
CA THR A 165 -30.96 -39.26 12.11
C THR A 165 -31.51 -38.45 10.93
N ALA A 166 -32.81 -38.58 10.63
CA ALA A 166 -33.48 -37.83 9.58
C ALA A 166 -33.50 -36.33 9.83
N LEU A 167 -33.76 -35.90 11.06
CA LEU A 167 -33.76 -34.48 11.45
C LEU A 167 -32.37 -33.86 11.25
N THR A 168 -31.30 -34.48 11.79
CA THR A 168 -29.92 -34.02 11.60
C THR A 168 -29.51 -34.00 10.13
N MET A 169 -29.81 -35.05 9.38
CA MET A 169 -29.43 -35.12 7.96
C MET A 169 -30.22 -34.16 7.07
N CYS A 170 -31.51 -33.92 7.34
CA CYS A 170 -32.30 -32.98 6.54
C CYS A 170 -31.86 -31.54 6.79
N LEU A 171 -31.54 -31.20 8.04
CA LEU A 171 -31.03 -29.89 8.45
C LEU A 171 -29.49 -29.80 8.32
N GLY A 172 -28.99 -30.09 7.12
CA GLY A 172 -27.60 -29.83 6.71
C GLY A 172 -26.52 -30.81 7.21
N GLY A 173 -26.78 -31.55 8.29
CA GLY A 173 -25.77 -32.34 9.01
C GLY A 173 -25.12 -33.50 8.24
N ARG A 174 -23.98 -33.97 8.75
CA ARG A 174 -23.13 -35.00 8.11
C ARG A 174 -23.59 -36.42 8.48
N ALA A 175 -23.61 -37.34 7.51
CA ALA A 175 -23.96 -38.75 7.74
C ALA A 175 -23.11 -39.38 8.86
N ALA A 176 -21.79 -39.19 8.80
CA ALA A 176 -20.85 -39.72 9.79
C ALA A 176 -21.10 -39.23 11.23
N ALA A 177 -21.66 -38.03 11.44
CA ALA A 177 -21.96 -37.50 12.77
C ALA A 177 -23.12 -38.26 13.48
N THR A 178 -23.87 -39.09 12.74
CA THR A 178 -24.99 -39.87 13.27
C THR A 178 -24.56 -41.23 13.83
N ASN A 179 -23.32 -41.67 13.60
CA ASN A 179 -22.79 -43.02 13.89
C ASN A 179 -23.56 -44.20 13.26
N ARG A 180 -24.58 -43.96 12.40
CA ARG A 180 -25.37 -44.99 11.71
C ARG A 180 -24.93 -45.25 10.25
N GLY A 181 -23.79 -44.70 9.81
CA GLY A 181 -23.24 -44.92 8.45
C GLY A 181 -22.36 -43.78 7.94
N SER A 182 -21.37 -44.10 7.11
CA SER A 182 -20.40 -43.13 6.57
C SER A 182 -20.88 -42.39 5.31
N LYS A 183 -21.81 -42.96 4.54
CA LYS A 183 -22.33 -42.42 3.27
C LYS A 183 -23.85 -42.32 3.32
N LEU A 184 -24.42 -41.33 2.63
CA LEU A 184 -25.88 -41.13 2.55
C LEU A 184 -26.59 -42.35 1.93
N SER A 185 -25.98 -42.97 0.92
CA SER A 185 -26.52 -44.11 0.20
C SER A 185 -26.68 -45.37 1.04
N SER A 186 -25.92 -45.55 2.13
CA SER A 186 -26.09 -46.70 3.04
C SER A 186 -27.25 -46.53 4.04
N MET A 187 -27.97 -45.41 4.00
CA MET A 187 -29.17 -45.15 4.81
C MET A 187 -30.47 -45.17 3.98
N ILE A 188 -30.38 -45.41 2.67
CA ILE A 188 -31.53 -45.69 1.82
C ILE A 188 -32.08 -47.07 2.19
N LYS A 189 -33.41 -47.22 2.22
CA LYS A 189 -34.06 -48.49 2.53
C LYS A 189 -33.66 -49.58 1.52
N GLU A 190 -33.35 -50.76 2.02
CA GLU A 190 -33.04 -51.92 1.18
C GLU A 190 -34.20 -52.24 0.20
N GLY A 191 -33.81 -52.53 -1.05
CA GLY A 191 -34.73 -52.68 -2.18
C GLY A 191 -35.18 -51.37 -2.83
N THR A 192 -34.54 -50.22 -2.55
CA THR A 192 -34.87 -48.93 -3.17
C THR A 192 -33.63 -48.12 -3.57
N ASP A 193 -33.74 -47.28 -4.61
CA ASP A 193 -32.61 -46.53 -5.18
C ASP A 193 -32.53 -45.06 -4.74
N SER A 194 -33.55 -44.56 -4.05
CA SER A 194 -33.59 -43.18 -3.55
C SER A 194 -34.44 -43.02 -2.29
N ALA A 195 -34.02 -42.06 -1.45
CA ALA A 195 -34.68 -41.67 -0.22
C ALA A 195 -34.98 -40.17 -0.19
N MET A 196 -35.98 -39.78 0.59
CA MET A 196 -36.32 -38.38 0.85
C MET A 196 -36.56 -38.17 2.34
N LEU A 197 -35.94 -37.12 2.87
CA LEU A 197 -36.18 -36.60 4.21
C LEU A 197 -36.83 -35.23 4.09
N GLY A 198 -37.83 -34.95 4.92
CA GLY A 198 -38.52 -33.66 4.99
C GLY A 198 -38.67 -33.21 6.44
N VAL A 199 -38.37 -31.94 6.71
CA VAL A 199 -38.50 -31.31 8.03
C VAL A 199 -39.26 -30.00 7.88
N LYS A 200 -40.33 -29.81 8.66
CA LYS A 200 -41.16 -28.61 8.67
C LYS A 200 -40.85 -27.78 9.90
N ILE A 201 -40.39 -26.55 9.69
CA ILE A 201 -39.99 -25.59 10.72
C ILE A 201 -41.08 -24.51 10.82
N LYS A 202 -41.54 -24.22 12.03
CA LYS A 202 -42.49 -23.14 12.35
C LYS A 202 -41.82 -21.79 12.07
N ASN A 203 -42.49 -20.93 11.30
CA ASN A 203 -41.95 -19.63 10.89
C ASN A 203 -43.02 -18.55 11.07
N ARG A 204 -43.25 -18.12 12.32
CA ARG A 204 -44.28 -17.14 12.70
C ARG A 204 -43.73 -16.15 13.74
N GLY A 205 -44.58 -15.21 14.16
CA GLY A 205 -44.20 -14.14 15.07
C GLY A 205 -43.35 -13.07 14.36
N GLU A 206 -42.94 -12.06 15.13
CA GLU A 206 -42.19 -10.90 14.60
C GLU A 206 -40.78 -11.27 14.14
N ASN A 207 -40.22 -12.37 14.65
CA ASN A 207 -38.92 -12.91 14.26
C ASN A 207 -38.98 -13.90 13.07
N ALA A 208 -40.09 -14.00 12.33
CA ALA A 208 -40.19 -14.93 11.20
C ALA A 208 -39.14 -14.65 10.10
N TYR A 209 -38.34 -15.67 9.76
CA TYR A 209 -37.34 -15.58 8.69
C TYR A 209 -38.01 -15.38 7.33
N LYS A 210 -37.70 -14.24 6.69
CA LYS A 210 -38.13 -13.88 5.32
C LYS A 210 -39.60 -14.26 5.07
N TRP A 211 -40.49 -13.85 5.97
CA TRP A 211 -41.91 -14.23 6.00
C TRP A 211 -42.63 -14.07 4.66
N GLU A 212 -42.38 -12.98 3.92
CA GLU A 212 -42.97 -12.72 2.60
C GLU A 212 -42.63 -13.80 1.56
N LEU A 213 -41.51 -14.51 1.74
CA LEU A 213 -40.98 -15.51 0.82
C LEU A 213 -41.35 -16.95 1.22
N TYR A 214 -41.40 -17.23 2.52
CA TYR A 214 -41.64 -18.58 3.05
C TYR A 214 -42.99 -18.78 3.76
N GLY A 215 -43.66 -17.72 4.20
CA GLY A 215 -44.90 -17.78 4.97
C GLY A 215 -44.75 -18.49 6.32
N HIS A 216 -45.89 -18.95 6.86
CA HIS A 216 -46.06 -19.51 8.21
C HIS A 216 -45.16 -20.70 8.61
N SER A 217 -44.49 -21.35 7.66
CA SER A 217 -43.63 -22.50 7.92
C SER A 217 -42.69 -22.78 6.74
N ILE A 218 -41.43 -23.06 7.04
CA ILE A 218 -40.40 -23.46 6.06
C ILE A 218 -40.37 -24.98 6.02
N THR A 219 -40.47 -25.58 4.82
CA THR A 219 -40.25 -27.04 4.67
C THR A 219 -38.92 -27.29 3.97
N VAL A 220 -37.97 -27.88 4.69
CA VAL A 220 -36.70 -28.36 4.15
C VAL A 220 -36.92 -29.79 3.67
N GLU A 221 -36.56 -30.10 2.42
CA GLU A 221 -36.42 -31.48 1.95
C GLU A 221 -34.97 -31.76 1.55
N ARG A 222 -34.46 -32.95 1.90
CA ARG A 222 -33.20 -33.50 1.38
C ARG A 222 -33.50 -34.78 0.62
N HIS A 223 -33.16 -34.79 -0.66
CA HIS A 223 -33.30 -35.95 -1.55
C HIS A 223 -31.91 -36.56 -1.77
N PHE A 224 -31.80 -37.89 -1.82
CA PHE A 224 -30.55 -38.56 -2.17
C PHE A 224 -30.75 -39.94 -2.82
N THR A 225 -29.79 -40.33 -3.66
CA THR A 225 -29.82 -41.57 -4.45
C THR A 225 -28.66 -42.50 -4.12
N LYS A 226 -28.82 -43.78 -4.45
CA LYS A 226 -27.81 -44.83 -4.27
C LYS A 226 -26.50 -44.52 -5.00
N ASN A 227 -26.60 -43.82 -6.13
CA ASN A 227 -25.49 -43.36 -6.97
C ASN A 227 -24.76 -42.12 -6.42
N GLY A 228 -25.07 -41.69 -5.18
CA GLY A 228 -24.33 -40.63 -4.46
C GLY A 228 -24.85 -39.20 -4.66
N GLY A 229 -25.76 -38.98 -5.61
CA GLY A 229 -26.40 -37.66 -5.78
C GLY A 229 -27.22 -37.26 -4.55
N SER A 230 -27.05 -36.04 -4.06
CA SER A 230 -27.86 -35.47 -2.98
C SER A 230 -28.11 -33.98 -3.22
N GLY A 231 -29.32 -33.51 -2.90
CA GLY A 231 -29.70 -32.11 -3.05
C GLY A 231 -30.81 -31.70 -2.09
N PHE A 232 -30.88 -30.39 -1.82
CA PHE A 232 -31.88 -29.79 -0.95
C PHE A 232 -33.00 -29.13 -1.76
N LYS A 233 -34.18 -28.99 -1.17
CA LYS A 233 -35.30 -28.16 -1.65
C LYS A 233 -35.91 -27.44 -0.46
N LEU A 234 -35.82 -26.12 -0.46
CA LEU A 234 -36.38 -25.23 0.55
C LEU A 234 -37.72 -24.72 0.03
N LYS A 235 -38.81 -25.01 0.75
CA LYS A 235 -40.18 -24.71 0.32
C LYS A 235 -40.87 -23.75 1.28
N ASN A 236 -41.77 -22.93 0.74
CA ASN A 236 -42.68 -22.09 1.51
C ASN A 236 -43.85 -22.92 2.11
N ALA A 237 -44.74 -22.24 2.84
CA ALA A 237 -45.92 -22.85 3.46
C ALA A 237 -46.87 -23.55 2.46
N ASP A 238 -46.94 -23.08 1.21
CA ASP A 238 -47.75 -23.67 0.13
C ASP A 238 -47.08 -24.88 -0.54
N GLY A 239 -45.85 -25.21 -0.15
CA GLY A 239 -45.05 -26.29 -0.74
C GLY A 239 -44.30 -25.92 -2.03
N LYS A 240 -44.33 -24.65 -2.46
CA LYS A 240 -43.56 -24.15 -3.60
C LYS A 240 -42.08 -24.08 -3.24
N THR A 241 -41.21 -24.67 -4.07
CA THR A 241 -39.76 -24.58 -3.91
C THR A 241 -39.28 -23.15 -4.17
N ILE A 242 -38.53 -22.60 -3.22
CA ILE A 242 -37.92 -21.28 -3.23
C ILE A 242 -36.43 -21.35 -3.60
N SER A 243 -35.70 -22.33 -3.08
CA SER A 243 -34.29 -22.56 -3.39
C SER A 243 -33.88 -24.02 -3.24
N THR A 244 -32.73 -24.38 -3.80
CA THR A 244 -32.07 -25.70 -3.70
C THR A 244 -30.64 -25.61 -3.15
N LYS A 245 -30.14 -24.41 -2.84
CA LYS A 245 -28.77 -24.18 -2.38
C LYS A 245 -28.60 -24.58 -0.91
N LYS A 246 -27.45 -25.14 -0.54
CA LYS A 246 -27.10 -25.41 0.86
C LYS A 246 -26.89 -24.12 1.66
N GLY A 247 -26.23 -23.10 1.10
CA GLY A 247 -26.02 -21.83 1.79
C GLY A 247 -27.31 -21.15 2.26
N ASP A 248 -28.38 -21.23 1.46
CA ASP A 248 -29.69 -20.67 1.81
C ASP A 248 -30.38 -21.47 2.95
N LEU A 249 -30.00 -22.74 3.16
CA LEU A 249 -30.39 -23.55 4.32
C LEU A 249 -29.54 -23.19 5.53
N ASP A 250 -28.23 -23.04 5.36
CA ASP A 250 -27.31 -22.65 6.43
C ASP A 250 -27.71 -21.28 7.01
N ASP A 251 -28.05 -20.30 6.17
CA ASP A 251 -28.66 -19.01 6.55
C ASP A 251 -29.93 -19.17 7.44
N ILE A 252 -30.79 -20.16 7.15
CA ILE A 252 -32.02 -20.44 7.92
C ILE A 252 -31.67 -21.08 9.27
N LEU A 253 -30.70 -22.00 9.28
CA LEU A 253 -30.26 -22.68 10.49
C LEU A 253 -29.59 -21.71 11.46
N ASP A 254 -28.69 -20.85 10.97
CA ASP A 254 -28.02 -19.83 11.78
C ASP A 254 -29.00 -18.81 12.34
N TYR A 255 -29.94 -18.33 11.52
CA TYR A 255 -30.95 -17.36 11.95
C TYR A 255 -31.84 -17.86 13.11
N PHE A 256 -32.20 -19.16 13.11
CA PHE A 256 -32.94 -19.80 14.21
C PHE A 256 -32.05 -20.47 15.27
N GLY A 257 -30.72 -20.43 15.15
CA GLY A 257 -29.78 -21.13 16.04
C GLY A 257 -29.90 -22.66 16.03
N LEU A 258 -30.28 -23.27 14.92
CA LEU A 258 -30.59 -24.71 14.78
C LEU A 258 -29.32 -25.56 14.58
N GLN A 259 -28.66 -25.90 15.68
CA GLN A 259 -27.35 -26.53 15.68
C GLN A 259 -27.44 -28.06 15.74
N MET A 260 -27.62 -28.67 14.57
CA MET A 260 -27.86 -30.11 14.43
C MET A 260 -26.61 -30.99 14.40
N ASP A 261 -25.44 -30.41 14.09
CA ASP A 261 -24.12 -31.07 14.18
C ASP A 261 -23.48 -30.96 15.60
N ASN A 262 -24.11 -30.23 16.54
CA ASN A 262 -23.59 -30.06 17.91
C ASN A 262 -23.94 -31.31 18.77
N PRO A 263 -22.93 -32.10 19.24
CA PRO A 263 -23.18 -33.41 19.85
C PRO A 263 -23.82 -33.36 21.25
N ILE A 264 -23.83 -32.20 21.91
CA ILE A 264 -24.54 -31.98 23.18
C ILE A 264 -25.96 -31.45 22.94
N ASN A 265 -26.20 -30.81 21.80
CA ASN A 265 -27.55 -30.41 21.37
C ASN A 265 -28.37 -31.60 20.85
N VAL A 266 -27.68 -32.49 20.13
CA VAL A 266 -28.21 -33.72 19.53
C VAL A 266 -27.43 -34.91 20.06
N LEU A 267 -27.87 -35.44 21.20
CA LEU A 267 -27.19 -36.49 21.92
C LEU A 267 -27.67 -37.87 21.41
N SER A 268 -27.02 -38.37 20.36
CA SER A 268 -27.23 -39.73 19.83
C SER A 268 -26.88 -40.81 20.86
N GLN A 269 -27.38 -42.04 20.68
CA GLN A 269 -27.15 -43.17 21.59
C GLN A 269 -25.68 -43.36 22.01
N ASP A 270 -24.74 -43.31 21.06
CA ASP A 270 -23.32 -43.54 21.35
C ASP A 270 -22.64 -42.28 21.93
N ASN A 271 -23.06 -41.08 21.53
CA ASN A 271 -22.61 -39.82 22.16
C ASN A 271 -23.09 -39.75 23.61
N ALA A 272 -24.33 -40.17 23.89
CA ALA A 272 -24.89 -40.31 25.23
C ALA A 272 -24.08 -41.33 26.05
N ARG A 273 -23.76 -42.50 25.48
CA ARG A 273 -22.91 -43.51 26.14
C ARG A 273 -21.52 -42.95 26.46
N GLN A 274 -20.87 -42.28 25.51
CA GLN A 274 -19.55 -41.68 25.71
C GLN A 274 -19.59 -40.62 26.82
N PHE A 275 -20.57 -39.71 26.79
CA PHE A 275 -20.71 -38.63 27.76
C PHE A 275 -21.06 -39.15 29.17
N LEU A 276 -22.10 -39.98 29.28
CA LEU A 276 -22.67 -40.44 30.57
C LEU A 276 -21.86 -41.55 31.24
N ALA A 277 -21.27 -42.47 30.48
CA ALA A 277 -20.59 -43.64 31.03
C ALA A 277 -19.05 -43.54 31.01
N ASN A 278 -18.46 -43.12 29.90
CA ASN A 278 -17.03 -43.38 29.62
C ASN A 278 -16.17 -42.11 29.40
N SER A 279 -16.63 -40.93 29.79
CA SER A 279 -15.93 -39.66 29.56
C SER A 279 -14.79 -39.39 30.55
N THR A 280 -13.61 -39.05 30.04
CA THR A 280 -12.52 -38.47 30.85
C THR A 280 -12.77 -36.98 31.14
N ALA A 281 -12.00 -36.38 32.06
CA ALA A 281 -12.12 -34.96 32.36
C ALA A 281 -11.80 -34.06 31.14
N ALA A 282 -10.91 -34.50 30.24
CA ALA A 282 -10.62 -33.80 29.00
C ALA A 282 -11.76 -33.94 27.97
N ASP A 283 -12.39 -35.12 27.88
CA ASP A 283 -13.57 -35.32 27.01
C ASP A 283 -14.73 -34.43 27.47
N LYS A 284 -15.02 -34.39 28.77
CA LYS A 284 -16.06 -33.53 29.35
C LYS A 284 -15.82 -32.05 29.03
N TYR A 285 -14.57 -31.60 29.10
CA TYR A 285 -14.19 -30.23 28.74
C TYR A 285 -14.39 -29.93 27.24
N LYS A 286 -13.99 -30.86 26.37
CA LYS A 286 -14.22 -30.78 24.92
C LYS A 286 -15.72 -30.77 24.58
N PHE A 287 -16.52 -31.61 25.24
CA PHE A 287 -17.98 -31.60 25.12
C PHE A 287 -18.59 -30.29 25.62
N PHE A 288 -18.06 -29.69 26.69
CA PHE A 288 -18.48 -28.37 27.17
C PHE A 288 -18.19 -27.25 26.15
N LEU A 289 -16.96 -27.14 25.63
CA LEU A 289 -16.61 -26.11 24.63
C LEU A 289 -17.39 -26.26 23.31
N ARG A 290 -17.67 -27.51 22.89
CA ARG A 290 -18.49 -27.78 21.69
C ARG A 290 -19.97 -27.53 21.92
N GLY A 291 -20.50 -27.94 23.07
CA GLY A 291 -21.88 -27.66 23.47
C GLY A 291 -22.15 -26.16 23.49
N THR A 292 -21.29 -25.41 24.17
CA THR A 292 -21.38 -23.95 24.37
C THR A 292 -20.90 -23.11 23.19
N GLN A 293 -20.43 -23.74 22.10
CA GLN A 293 -19.90 -23.11 20.88
C GLN A 293 -18.62 -22.27 21.06
N LEU A 294 -18.01 -22.27 22.24
CA LEU A 294 -16.76 -21.54 22.49
C LEU A 294 -15.61 -22.02 21.58
N GLU A 295 -15.61 -23.32 21.20
CA GLU A 295 -14.67 -23.86 20.18
C GLU A 295 -14.97 -23.32 18.76
N ALA A 296 -16.23 -23.02 18.41
CA ALA A 296 -16.56 -22.47 17.09
C ALA A 296 -16.13 -21.01 16.98
N LEU A 297 -16.42 -20.19 17.99
CA LEU A 297 -16.02 -18.78 18.05
C LEU A 297 -14.49 -18.62 18.05
N ASP A 298 -13.77 -19.48 18.77
CA ASP A 298 -12.30 -19.53 18.77
C ASP A 298 -11.71 -19.80 17.37
N ASN A 299 -12.29 -20.74 16.62
CA ASN A 299 -11.88 -21.02 15.25
C ASN A 299 -12.25 -19.88 14.27
N ASP A 300 -13.43 -19.26 14.43
CA ASP A 300 -13.83 -18.08 13.64
C ASP A 300 -12.85 -16.90 13.84
N TYR A 301 -12.30 -16.75 15.04
CA TYR A 301 -11.37 -15.64 15.36
C TYR A 301 -9.96 -15.92 14.83
N LYS A 302 -9.52 -17.18 14.82
CA LYS A 302 -8.28 -17.60 14.13
C LYS A 302 -8.34 -17.36 12.62
N ILE A 303 -9.46 -17.69 11.98
CA ILE A 303 -9.69 -17.36 10.56
C ILE A 303 -9.68 -15.83 10.35
N PHE A 304 -10.18 -15.05 11.32
CA PHE A 304 -10.12 -13.58 11.27
C PHE A 304 -8.67 -13.06 11.42
N GLU A 305 -7.85 -13.69 12.24
CA GLU A 305 -6.41 -13.41 12.40
C GLU A 305 -5.62 -13.72 11.11
N GLU A 306 -5.79 -14.90 10.52
CA GLU A 306 -5.20 -15.28 9.23
C GLU A 306 -5.53 -14.26 8.12
N ASN A 307 -6.78 -13.78 8.07
CA ASN A 307 -7.20 -12.75 7.12
C ASN A 307 -6.59 -11.37 7.41
N LEU A 308 -6.33 -11.06 8.69
CA LEU A 308 -5.73 -9.80 9.12
C LEU A 308 -4.22 -9.77 8.81
N ASP A 309 -3.52 -10.88 9.00
CA ASP A 309 -2.12 -11.05 8.59
C ASP A 309 -1.99 -11.02 7.06
N GLY A 310 -2.90 -11.70 6.36
CA GLY A 310 -3.05 -11.56 4.91
C GLY A 310 -3.44 -10.15 4.41
N ILE A 311 -3.75 -9.19 5.29
CA ILE A 311 -3.87 -7.76 4.99
C ILE A 311 -2.57 -7.02 5.30
N LYS A 312 -1.86 -7.36 6.40
CA LYS A 312 -0.52 -6.81 6.71
C LYS A 312 0.48 -7.06 5.58
N ASP A 313 0.52 -8.28 5.04
CA ASP A 313 1.43 -8.65 3.95
C ASP A 313 1.13 -7.90 2.65
N LYS A 314 -0.15 -7.58 2.41
CA LYS A 314 -0.55 -6.72 1.27
C LYS A 314 -0.18 -5.26 1.53
N LEU A 315 -0.26 -4.79 2.77
CA LEU A 315 0.17 -3.44 3.17
C LEU A 315 1.68 -3.24 3.05
N SER A 316 2.50 -4.23 3.41
CA SER A 316 3.96 -4.15 3.26
C SER A 316 4.37 -4.12 1.78
N LEU A 317 3.85 -5.04 0.97
CA LEU A 317 4.05 -5.05 -0.49
C LEU A 317 3.60 -3.72 -1.14
N ARG A 318 2.45 -3.16 -0.72
CA ARG A 318 2.00 -1.85 -1.20
C ARG A 318 2.87 -0.69 -0.73
N HIS A 319 3.49 -0.77 0.45
CA HIS A 319 4.44 0.24 0.90
C HIS A 319 5.66 0.27 -0.03
N ASP A 320 6.19 -0.89 -0.40
CA ASP A 320 7.30 -1.01 -1.34
C ASP A 320 6.92 -0.50 -2.75
N ASP A 321 5.74 -0.85 -3.28
CA ASP A 321 5.17 -0.25 -4.51
C ASP A 321 5.21 1.29 -4.45
N VAL A 322 4.79 1.88 -3.32
CA VAL A 322 4.80 3.34 -3.12
C VAL A 322 6.21 3.94 -3.09
N THR A 323 7.22 3.22 -2.59
CA THR A 323 8.62 3.68 -2.69
C THR A 323 9.10 3.72 -4.15
N VAL A 324 8.77 2.71 -4.95
CA VAL A 324 9.12 2.62 -6.37
C VAL A 324 8.39 3.70 -7.18
N LEU A 325 7.09 3.89 -6.95
CA LEU A 325 6.31 4.96 -7.57
C LEU A 325 6.81 6.36 -7.17
N LYS A 326 7.28 6.54 -5.92
CA LYS A 326 7.91 7.78 -5.48
C LYS A 326 9.21 8.07 -6.22
N HIS A 327 10.05 7.05 -6.46
CA HIS A 327 11.27 7.23 -7.25
C HIS A 327 10.95 7.62 -8.71
N LYS A 328 10.01 6.90 -9.35
CA LYS A 328 9.54 7.23 -10.72
C LYS A 328 8.99 8.66 -10.83
N PHE A 329 8.21 9.10 -9.83
CA PHE A 329 7.73 10.49 -9.76
C PHE A 329 8.88 11.50 -9.64
N GLU A 330 9.85 11.27 -8.74
CA GLU A 330 11.00 12.15 -8.58
C GLU A 330 11.89 12.23 -9.84
N GLU A 331 12.06 11.12 -10.56
CA GLU A 331 12.75 11.10 -11.85
C GLU A 331 11.99 11.88 -12.93
N ALA A 332 10.67 11.67 -13.04
CA ALA A 332 9.84 12.40 -13.98
C ALA A 332 9.79 13.91 -13.67
N GLU A 333 9.77 14.29 -12.38
CA GLU A 333 9.82 15.69 -11.95
C GLU A 333 11.18 16.33 -12.27
N LYS A 334 12.30 15.61 -12.06
CA LYS A 334 13.65 16.06 -12.46
C LYS A 334 13.72 16.29 -13.97
N LYS A 335 13.26 15.32 -14.79
CA LYS A 335 13.21 15.46 -16.25
C LYS A 335 12.34 16.63 -16.70
N LYS A 336 11.14 16.80 -16.13
CA LYS A 336 10.26 17.95 -16.41
C LYS A 336 10.94 19.29 -16.10
N LYS A 337 11.53 19.45 -14.91
CA LYS A 337 12.27 20.67 -14.53
C LYS A 337 13.42 20.99 -15.48
N GLN A 338 14.12 19.96 -15.97
CA GLN A 338 15.18 20.14 -16.98
C GLN A 338 14.62 20.50 -18.37
N ALA A 339 13.42 20.03 -18.73
CA ALA A 339 12.74 20.39 -19.97
C ALA A 339 12.17 21.82 -19.94
N ASP A 340 11.59 22.25 -18.81
CA ASP A 340 11.11 23.62 -18.61
C ASP A 340 12.26 24.65 -18.67
N ASN A 341 13.48 24.28 -18.23
CA ASN A 341 14.68 25.12 -18.41
C ASN A 341 15.08 25.32 -19.89
N ILE A 342 14.81 24.36 -20.78
CA ILE A 342 15.08 24.49 -22.23
C ILE A 342 14.16 25.53 -22.88
N GLU A 343 13.00 25.84 -22.28
CA GLU A 343 12.07 26.85 -22.80
C GLU A 343 12.73 28.24 -22.91
N GLN A 344 13.67 28.58 -22.00
CA GLN A 344 14.48 29.80 -22.11
C GLN A 344 15.37 29.82 -23.36
N VAL A 345 15.98 28.68 -23.71
CA VAL A 345 16.80 28.52 -24.94
C VAL A 345 15.91 28.57 -26.18
N ARG A 346 14.72 27.96 -26.14
CA ARG A 346 13.70 28.07 -27.19
C ARG A 346 13.26 29.53 -27.44
N THR A 347 13.07 30.35 -26.39
CA THR A 347 12.79 31.80 -26.58
C THR A 347 13.96 32.55 -27.21
N ARG A 348 15.21 32.30 -26.77
CA ARG A 348 16.41 32.94 -27.35
C ARG A 348 16.62 32.54 -28.81
N MET A 349 16.32 31.29 -29.17
CA MET A 349 16.37 30.81 -30.55
C MET A 349 15.36 31.54 -31.45
N ARG A 350 14.12 31.75 -30.99
CA ARG A 350 13.13 32.58 -31.70
C ARG A 350 13.61 34.03 -31.85
N GLN A 351 14.14 34.64 -30.79
CA GLN A 351 14.64 36.02 -30.83
C GLN A 351 15.77 36.18 -31.87
N ALA A 352 16.78 35.30 -31.84
CA ALA A 352 17.86 35.31 -32.83
C ALA A 352 17.35 35.07 -34.26
N SER A 353 16.41 34.14 -34.46
CA SER A 353 15.81 33.87 -35.77
C SER A 353 15.02 35.06 -36.32
N ASN A 354 14.28 35.77 -35.47
CA ASN A 354 13.52 36.98 -35.83
C ASN A 354 14.46 38.15 -36.14
N GLN A 355 15.55 38.30 -35.40
CA GLN A 355 16.58 39.31 -35.67
C GLN A 355 17.34 39.03 -36.98
N SER A 356 17.63 37.76 -37.30
CA SER A 356 18.28 37.37 -38.56
C SER A 356 17.48 37.82 -39.79
N ALA A 357 16.15 37.64 -39.77
CA ALA A 357 15.26 38.02 -40.87
C ALA A 357 15.26 39.54 -41.15
N TRP A 358 15.40 40.38 -40.11
CA TRP A 358 15.48 41.84 -40.28
C TRP A 358 16.92 42.32 -40.56
N ALA A 359 17.95 41.61 -40.12
CA ALA A 359 19.33 41.87 -40.51
C ALA A 359 19.59 41.62 -42.01
N GLN A 360 18.92 40.63 -42.61
CA GLN A 360 18.96 40.42 -44.07
C GLN A 360 18.37 41.61 -44.84
N VAL A 361 17.29 42.22 -44.33
CA VAL A 361 16.70 43.43 -44.92
C VAL A 361 17.68 44.60 -44.86
N GLU A 362 18.33 44.85 -43.72
CA GLU A 362 19.28 45.96 -43.55
C GLU A 362 20.55 45.82 -44.42
N GLU A 363 21.00 44.58 -44.64
CA GLU A 363 22.11 44.30 -45.56
C GLU A 363 21.74 44.59 -47.03
N GLN A 364 20.54 44.20 -47.47
CA GLN A 364 20.06 44.50 -48.82
C GLN A 364 19.71 46.00 -49.02
N GLU A 365 19.19 46.68 -47.99
CA GLU A 365 19.01 48.15 -47.96
C GLU A 365 20.35 48.87 -48.21
N SER A 366 21.43 48.45 -47.53
CA SER A 366 22.77 49.03 -47.71
C SER A 366 23.40 48.74 -49.09
N ILE A 367 23.10 47.58 -49.69
CA ILE A 367 23.58 47.24 -51.04
C ILE A 367 22.89 48.13 -52.10
N LEU A 368 21.59 48.34 -51.97
CA LEU A 368 20.79 49.19 -52.84
C LEU A 368 21.28 50.65 -52.82
N GLU A 369 21.60 51.20 -51.64
CA GLU A 369 22.24 52.52 -51.53
C GLU A 369 23.57 52.60 -52.29
N GLY A 370 24.40 51.55 -52.22
CA GLY A 370 25.66 51.48 -52.96
C GLY A 370 25.45 51.50 -54.49
N MET A 371 24.47 50.73 -54.98
CA MET A 371 24.13 50.72 -56.42
C MET A 371 23.60 52.08 -56.91
N ARG A 372 22.74 52.74 -56.11
CA ARG A 372 22.19 54.08 -56.44
C ARG A 372 23.27 55.15 -56.55
N ARG A 373 24.39 55.06 -55.81
CA ARG A 373 25.53 55.98 -55.96
C ARG A 373 26.30 55.74 -57.27
N ASN A 374 26.57 54.47 -57.60
CA ASN A 374 27.27 54.08 -58.83
C ASN A 374 26.51 54.44 -60.11
N LEU A 375 25.17 54.55 -60.04
CA LEU A 375 24.32 55.02 -61.13
C LEU A 375 24.60 56.50 -61.47
N VAL A 376 24.67 57.38 -60.46
CA VAL A 376 24.92 58.82 -60.66
C VAL A 376 26.30 59.06 -61.31
N ASP A 377 27.31 58.29 -60.90
CA ASP A 377 28.66 58.32 -61.51
C ASP A 377 28.69 57.75 -62.95
N ALA A 378 27.68 56.98 -63.36
CA ALA A 378 27.53 56.46 -64.72
C ALA A 378 26.80 57.44 -65.64
N GLU A 379 25.72 58.07 -65.17
CA GLU A 379 24.94 59.06 -65.92
C GLU A 379 25.81 60.26 -66.33
N LYS A 380 26.68 60.74 -65.44
CA LYS A 380 27.60 61.85 -65.76
C LYS A 380 28.55 61.54 -66.94
N LYS A 381 29.01 60.29 -67.06
CA LYS A 381 29.94 59.89 -68.13
C LYS A 381 29.25 59.68 -69.48
N LEU A 382 27.93 59.46 -69.48
CA LEU A 382 27.13 59.43 -70.69
C LEU A 382 27.01 60.84 -71.30
N GLU A 383 26.80 61.86 -70.47
CA GLU A 383 26.76 63.27 -70.90
C GLU A 383 28.09 63.71 -71.55
N GLU A 384 29.23 63.36 -70.94
CA GLU A 384 30.57 63.63 -71.50
C GLU A 384 30.83 62.93 -72.86
N ALA A 385 30.19 61.77 -73.12
CA ALA A 385 30.40 61.00 -74.36
C ALA A 385 29.45 61.38 -75.52
N GLU A 386 28.35 62.09 -75.26
CA GLU A 386 27.42 62.54 -76.32
C GLU A 386 27.93 63.76 -77.10
N GLU A 387 28.89 64.51 -76.56
CA GLU A 387 29.53 65.64 -77.25
C GLU A 387 30.59 65.20 -78.29
N ASP A 388 31.49 64.27 -77.93
CA ASP A 388 32.59 63.81 -78.79
C ASP A 388 32.11 63.16 -80.11
N VAL A 389 30.99 62.43 -80.07
CA VAL A 389 30.42 61.72 -81.24
C VAL A 389 30.12 62.66 -82.40
N GLN A 390 29.62 63.88 -82.14
CA GLN A 390 29.17 64.80 -83.20
C GLN A 390 30.32 65.31 -84.09
N VAL A 391 31.57 65.21 -83.62
CA VAL A 391 32.74 65.74 -84.33
C VAL A 391 33.26 64.75 -85.38
N ILE A 392 33.39 63.47 -85.01
CA ILE A 392 34.03 62.45 -85.86
C ILE A 392 33.13 61.99 -87.01
N ASP A 393 31.80 61.98 -86.82
CA ASP A 393 30.86 61.50 -87.84
C ASP A 393 31.01 62.22 -89.19
N GLY A 394 31.32 63.52 -89.18
CA GLY A 394 31.49 64.34 -90.38
C GLY A 394 32.78 64.10 -91.19
N GLU A 395 33.80 63.41 -90.64
CA GLU A 395 35.04 63.10 -91.36
C GLU A 395 34.95 61.77 -92.14
N TYR A 396 34.09 60.86 -91.71
CA TYR A 396 34.07 59.48 -92.19
C TYR A 396 33.50 59.32 -93.61
N ASP A 397 32.39 59.98 -93.89
CA ASP A 397 31.56 59.74 -95.08
C ASP A 397 32.30 60.01 -96.41
N GLY A 398 33.41 60.76 -96.36
CA GLY A 398 34.28 61.01 -97.52
C GLY A 398 35.17 59.82 -97.94
N LEU A 399 35.35 58.81 -97.08
CA LEU A 399 36.25 57.66 -97.33
C LEU A 399 35.51 56.40 -97.82
N GLU A 400 34.23 56.25 -97.50
CA GLU A 400 33.40 55.09 -97.85
C GLU A 400 33.40 54.81 -99.36
N ALA A 401 33.21 55.87 -100.17
CA ALA A 401 33.11 55.81 -101.63
C ALA A 401 34.37 55.31 -102.36
N ALA A 402 35.52 55.23 -101.69
CA ALA A 402 36.75 54.70 -102.27
C ALA A 402 36.82 53.15 -102.23
N LYS A 403 36.10 52.50 -101.32
CA LYS A 403 36.25 51.05 -101.06
C LYS A 403 35.56 50.18 -102.10
N GLU A 404 34.33 50.51 -102.50
CA GLU A 404 33.46 49.68 -103.36
C GLU A 404 34.02 49.37 -104.78
N ALA A 405 35.11 50.02 -105.17
CA ALA A 405 35.82 49.77 -106.42
C ALA A 405 36.76 48.55 -106.35
N ALA A 406 37.21 48.14 -105.16
CA ALA A 406 38.23 47.09 -105.00
C ALA A 406 37.65 45.67 -104.91
N GLU A 407 36.54 45.49 -104.19
CA GLU A 407 36.01 44.16 -103.82
C GLU A 407 35.62 43.27 -105.02
N ARG A 408 35.17 43.89 -106.12
CA ARG A 408 34.67 43.20 -107.33
C ARG A 408 35.73 42.36 -108.06
N VAL A 409 37.00 42.47 -107.66
CA VAL A 409 38.14 41.72 -108.25
C VAL A 409 38.41 40.41 -107.47
N LEU A 410 37.91 40.29 -106.24
CA LEU A 410 38.10 39.10 -105.39
C LEU A 410 37.15 37.95 -105.79
N GLU A 411 35.89 38.27 -106.07
CA GLU A 411 34.78 37.34 -106.29
C GLU A 411 35.01 36.36 -107.47
N GLU A 412 35.84 36.73 -108.46
CA GLU A 412 36.19 35.83 -109.56
C GLU A 412 37.17 34.69 -109.19
N ARG A 413 37.68 34.60 -107.95
CA ARG A 413 38.74 33.63 -107.56
C ARG A 413 38.29 32.51 -106.60
N ASP A 414 37.24 32.69 -105.81
CA ASP A 414 36.80 31.67 -104.83
C ASP A 414 36.14 30.43 -105.48
N ASN A 415 35.71 30.53 -106.73
CA ASN A 415 34.92 29.50 -107.42
C ASN A 415 35.68 28.17 -107.73
N GLU A 416 36.98 28.07 -107.45
CA GLU A 416 37.77 26.83 -107.66
C GLU A 416 37.77 25.86 -106.45
N LEU A 417 37.26 26.27 -105.28
CA LEU A 417 37.47 25.56 -103.99
C LEU A 417 36.62 24.28 -103.78
N GLN A 418 35.37 24.26 -104.26
CA GLN A 418 34.38 23.23 -103.92
C GLN A 418 34.78 21.76 -104.21
N PRO A 419 35.41 21.39 -105.35
CA PRO A 419 35.60 19.98 -105.71
C PRO A 419 36.56 19.19 -104.81
N ALA A 420 37.46 19.86 -104.08
CA ALA A 420 38.46 19.21 -103.24
C ALA A 420 37.88 18.66 -101.92
N GLN A 421 36.86 19.33 -101.36
CA GLN A 421 36.34 19.03 -100.03
C GLN A 421 35.53 17.72 -99.96
N GLU A 422 34.84 17.35 -101.04
CA GLU A 422 33.91 16.20 -101.06
C GLU A 422 34.64 14.85 -100.88
N LYS A 423 35.85 14.69 -101.44
CA LYS A 423 36.65 13.45 -101.33
C LYS A 423 36.94 13.09 -99.87
N HIS A 424 37.29 14.07 -99.03
CA HIS A 424 37.71 13.85 -97.65
C HIS A 424 36.59 13.30 -96.76
N ARG A 425 35.32 13.61 -97.06
CA ARG A 425 34.18 13.18 -96.21
C ARG A 425 33.97 11.66 -96.22
N VAL A 426 34.17 11.00 -97.36
CA VAL A 426 33.73 9.60 -97.59
C VAL A 426 34.53 8.58 -96.78
N GLU A 427 35.86 8.71 -96.69
CA GLU A 427 36.66 7.73 -95.94
C GLU A 427 36.51 7.89 -94.42
N LYS A 428 36.11 9.07 -93.94
CA LYS A 428 35.84 9.34 -92.52
C LYS A 428 34.68 8.53 -91.97
N GLU A 429 33.59 8.39 -92.74
CA GLU A 429 32.36 7.70 -92.32
C GLU A 429 32.57 6.18 -92.10
N ARG A 430 33.52 5.57 -92.80
CA ARG A 430 33.84 4.12 -92.65
C ARG A 430 34.49 3.77 -91.32
N PHE A 431 35.23 4.70 -90.72
CA PHE A 431 35.97 4.45 -89.48
C PHE A 431 35.04 4.36 -88.25
N ASP A 432 34.05 5.24 -88.14
CA ASP A 432 33.17 5.30 -86.97
C ASP A 432 32.15 4.15 -86.89
N ALA A 433 31.83 3.47 -88.00
CA ALA A 433 30.88 2.36 -88.01
C ALA A 433 31.36 1.13 -87.20
N ASN A 434 32.64 0.79 -87.29
CA ASN A 434 33.23 -0.37 -86.58
C ASN A 434 33.15 -0.20 -85.04
N LYS A 435 33.33 1.05 -84.59
CA LYS A 435 33.37 1.47 -83.18
C LYS A 435 32.05 1.22 -82.42
N GLN A 436 30.90 1.19 -83.11
CA GLN A 436 29.60 0.97 -82.45
C GLN A 436 29.34 -0.50 -82.06
N GLN A 437 29.76 -1.48 -82.88
CA GLN A 437 29.45 -2.89 -82.59
C GLN A 437 30.12 -3.40 -81.31
N LEU A 438 31.32 -2.88 -80.99
CA LEU A 438 32.09 -3.23 -79.80
C LEU A 438 31.39 -2.87 -78.46
N MET A 439 30.45 -1.91 -78.47
CA MET A 439 29.72 -1.53 -77.26
C MET A 439 28.56 -2.49 -76.91
N ASN A 440 27.93 -3.12 -77.90
CA ASN A 440 26.72 -3.92 -77.67
C ASN A 440 27.02 -5.24 -76.93
N LEU A 441 28.09 -5.98 -77.31
CA LEU A 441 28.49 -7.21 -76.61
C LEU A 441 28.75 -6.99 -75.10
N LYS A 442 29.23 -5.80 -74.72
CA LYS A 442 29.57 -5.44 -73.32
C LYS A 442 28.34 -5.11 -72.46
N ALA A 443 27.13 -5.16 -73.03
CA ALA A 443 25.87 -5.12 -72.31
C ALA A 443 25.38 -6.53 -71.92
N GLU A 444 25.46 -7.50 -72.84
CA GLU A 444 24.87 -8.85 -72.67
C GLU A 444 25.53 -9.66 -71.55
N GLN A 445 26.85 -9.52 -71.37
CA GLN A 445 27.61 -10.12 -70.26
C GLN A 445 27.03 -9.83 -68.86
N ARG A 446 26.28 -8.73 -68.69
CA ARG A 446 25.75 -8.32 -67.38
C ARG A 446 24.51 -9.10 -66.97
N ASN A 447 23.76 -9.66 -67.92
CA ASN A 447 22.51 -10.38 -67.66
C ASN A 447 22.79 -11.82 -67.18
N MET A 448 23.72 -12.54 -67.83
CA MET A 448 24.08 -13.92 -67.48
C MET A 448 24.56 -14.04 -66.01
N ASN A 449 25.29 -13.04 -65.52
CA ASN A 449 25.75 -12.94 -64.13
C ASN A 449 24.60 -12.87 -63.09
N GLN A 450 23.37 -12.52 -63.48
CA GLN A 450 22.21 -12.53 -62.57
C GLN A 450 21.55 -13.91 -62.45
N GLU A 451 21.73 -14.80 -63.43
CA GLU A 451 21.11 -16.13 -63.42
C GLU A 451 21.91 -17.11 -62.56
N PHE A 452 23.24 -17.03 -62.61
CA PHE A 452 24.15 -17.70 -61.68
C PHE A 452 23.83 -17.43 -60.20
N GLN A 453 23.31 -16.24 -59.86
CA GLN A 453 22.92 -15.91 -58.49
C GLN A 453 21.61 -16.57 -58.04
N LYS A 454 20.72 -16.96 -58.96
CA LYS A 454 19.49 -17.70 -58.63
C LYS A 454 19.76 -19.18 -58.34
N ALA A 455 20.58 -19.82 -59.17
CA ALA A 455 20.99 -21.22 -58.99
C ALA A 455 21.71 -21.47 -57.64
N ARG A 456 22.26 -20.41 -57.03
CA ARG A 456 22.81 -20.47 -55.67
C ARG A 456 21.75 -20.66 -54.58
N GLN A 457 20.55 -20.08 -54.73
CA GLN A 457 19.56 -19.99 -53.65
C GLN A 457 18.77 -21.28 -53.43
N GLU A 458 18.65 -22.15 -54.45
CA GLU A 458 17.96 -23.44 -54.31
C GLU A 458 18.79 -24.49 -53.55
N VAL A 459 20.13 -24.40 -53.64
CA VAL A 459 21.06 -25.22 -52.84
C VAL A 459 20.88 -24.96 -51.35
N ASP A 460 20.65 -23.70 -50.97
CA ASP A 460 20.45 -23.28 -49.58
C ASP A 460 19.10 -23.78 -48.99
N ARG A 461 18.15 -24.26 -49.83
CA ARG A 461 16.86 -24.82 -49.39
C ARG A 461 16.95 -26.29 -48.95
N LEU A 462 17.66 -27.10 -49.74
CA LEU A 462 17.73 -28.56 -49.54
C LEU A 462 18.59 -28.95 -48.32
N ASP A 463 19.57 -28.11 -47.95
CA ASP A 463 20.39 -28.27 -46.75
C ASP A 463 19.55 -28.28 -45.45
N GLY A 464 18.39 -27.59 -45.45
CA GLY A 464 17.47 -27.52 -44.31
C GLY A 464 16.62 -28.78 -44.10
N GLU A 465 16.35 -29.56 -45.14
CA GLU A 465 15.54 -30.80 -45.04
C GLU A 465 16.38 -31.96 -44.45
N ILE A 466 17.69 -31.95 -44.69
CA ILE A 466 18.65 -32.95 -44.17
C ILE A 466 18.68 -32.96 -42.63
N GLN A 467 18.53 -31.80 -41.98
CA GLN A 467 18.58 -31.71 -40.52
C GLN A 467 17.45 -32.50 -39.81
N ALA A 468 16.37 -32.85 -40.51
CA ALA A 468 15.20 -33.50 -39.92
C ALA A 468 15.32 -35.02 -39.69
N GLU A 469 16.27 -35.71 -40.34
CA GLU A 469 16.41 -37.18 -40.21
C GLU A 469 17.67 -37.58 -39.41
N GLN A 470 18.58 -36.66 -39.10
CA GLN A 470 19.72 -36.94 -38.22
C GLN A 470 19.30 -37.21 -36.76
N THR A 471 18.12 -36.74 -36.36
CA THR A 471 17.45 -37.03 -35.07
C THR A 471 17.06 -38.51 -34.88
N ARG A 472 17.43 -39.39 -35.82
CA ARG A 472 16.98 -40.79 -35.87
C ARG A 472 18.09 -41.82 -35.63
N LEU A 473 19.40 -41.51 -35.75
CA LEU A 473 20.45 -42.49 -36.13
C LEU A 473 21.80 -42.55 -35.32
N SER A 474 21.85 -43.06 -34.08
CA SER A 474 23.11 -43.02 -33.28
C SER A 474 23.37 -43.97 -32.07
N GLU A 475 22.47 -44.86 -31.59
CA GLU A 475 22.76 -45.76 -30.41
C GLU A 475 23.84 -46.82 -30.64
N ALA A 476 24.25 -47.03 -31.89
CA ALA A 476 25.23 -48.03 -32.30
C ALA A 476 26.61 -47.90 -31.62
N ASP A 477 26.80 -46.88 -30.76
CA ASP A 477 28.06 -46.46 -30.15
C ASP A 477 28.18 -46.85 -28.65
N GLY A 478 28.01 -48.14 -28.37
CA GLY A 478 28.07 -48.70 -27.01
C GLY A 478 29.39 -48.51 -26.24
N ALA A 479 30.45 -47.99 -26.88
CA ALA A 479 31.71 -47.66 -26.23
C ALA A 479 31.75 -46.23 -25.68
N GLN A 480 31.10 -45.25 -26.34
CA GLN A 480 31.01 -43.87 -25.84
C GLN A 480 30.02 -43.76 -24.68
N HIS A 481 28.88 -44.45 -24.76
CA HIS A 481 27.85 -44.49 -23.71
C HIS A 481 28.43 -44.90 -22.34
N LEU A 482 29.36 -45.86 -22.29
CA LEU A 482 29.95 -46.33 -21.04
C LEU A 482 30.85 -45.27 -20.37
N ARG A 483 31.57 -44.45 -21.14
CA ARG A 483 32.36 -43.34 -20.60
C ARG A 483 31.48 -42.18 -20.13
N ARG A 484 30.47 -41.80 -20.92
CA ARG A 484 29.49 -40.77 -20.55
C ARG A 484 28.80 -41.10 -19.21
N THR A 485 28.48 -42.37 -18.98
CA THR A 485 27.87 -42.84 -17.72
C THR A 485 28.85 -42.99 -16.54
N GLU A 486 30.17 -42.99 -16.75
CA GLU A 486 31.18 -42.83 -15.69
C GLU A 486 31.41 -41.36 -15.34
N ASP A 487 31.52 -40.47 -16.34
CA ASP A 487 31.59 -39.02 -16.14
C ASP A 487 30.36 -38.49 -15.39
N LEU A 488 29.16 -38.97 -15.75
CA LEU A 488 27.91 -38.61 -15.08
C LEU A 488 27.89 -39.01 -13.60
N LYS A 489 28.44 -40.18 -13.23
CA LYS A 489 28.58 -40.58 -11.81
C LYS A 489 29.55 -39.68 -11.04
N ARG A 490 30.62 -39.21 -11.69
CA ARG A 490 31.55 -38.26 -11.07
C ARG A 490 30.87 -36.91 -10.83
N LEU A 491 30.18 -36.36 -11.83
CA LEU A 491 29.44 -35.10 -11.72
C LEU A 491 28.35 -35.18 -10.64
N GLN A 492 27.67 -36.34 -10.50
CA GLN A 492 26.73 -36.60 -9.41
C GLN A 492 27.39 -36.61 -8.02
N GLU A 493 28.66 -37.00 -7.89
CA GLU A 493 29.39 -36.98 -6.61
C GLU A 493 29.92 -35.58 -6.27
N ASP A 494 30.35 -34.81 -7.28
CA ASP A 494 30.73 -33.40 -7.13
C ASP A 494 29.50 -32.54 -6.76
N ALA A 495 28.32 -32.81 -7.34
CA ALA A 495 27.06 -32.17 -6.95
C ALA A 495 26.66 -32.45 -5.49
N LYS A 496 26.85 -33.69 -4.98
CA LYS A 496 26.63 -34.03 -3.56
C LYS A 496 27.58 -33.26 -2.63
N GLN A 497 28.84 -33.09 -3.01
CA GLN A 497 29.81 -32.31 -2.23
C GLN A 497 29.37 -30.85 -2.08
N HIS A 498 28.92 -30.21 -3.17
CA HIS A 498 28.36 -28.87 -3.12
C HIS A 498 27.06 -28.80 -2.29
N GLN A 499 26.18 -29.80 -2.39
CA GLN A 499 24.97 -29.88 -1.56
C GLN A 499 25.29 -30.05 -0.06
N GLN A 500 26.38 -30.73 0.30
CA GLN A 500 26.79 -30.86 1.70
C GLN A 500 27.40 -29.55 2.22
N ALA A 501 28.25 -28.89 1.44
CA ALA A 501 28.82 -27.58 1.79
C ALA A 501 27.74 -26.50 1.99
N GLU A 502 26.65 -26.54 1.20
CA GLU A 502 25.47 -25.69 1.41
C GLU A 502 24.81 -25.93 2.78
N LYS A 503 24.61 -27.20 3.18
CA LYS A 503 24.01 -27.57 4.48
C LYS A 503 24.89 -27.15 5.66
N ASP A 504 26.19 -27.43 5.58
CA ASP A 504 27.14 -27.10 6.64
C ASP A 504 27.26 -25.58 6.85
N HIS A 505 27.23 -24.80 5.76
CA HIS A 505 27.18 -23.34 5.82
C HIS A 505 25.84 -22.82 6.36
N ALA A 506 24.71 -23.42 5.95
CA ALA A 506 23.37 -23.05 6.44
C ALA A 506 23.22 -23.25 7.95
N ALA A 507 23.87 -24.26 8.53
CA ALA A 507 23.87 -24.51 9.98
C ALA A 507 24.42 -23.34 10.82
N CYS A 508 25.24 -22.45 10.24
CA CYS A 508 25.79 -21.28 10.93
C CYS A 508 24.82 -20.07 11.00
N LEU A 509 23.65 -20.13 10.33
CA LEU A 509 22.72 -19.01 10.26
C LEU A 509 22.04 -18.64 11.61
N PRO A 510 21.58 -19.59 12.46
CA PRO A 510 20.88 -19.27 13.71
C PRO A 510 21.74 -18.47 14.69
N ASP A 511 23.03 -18.81 14.82
CA ASP A 511 23.95 -18.09 15.71
C ASP A 511 24.14 -16.63 15.27
N LEU A 512 24.22 -16.38 13.95
CA LEU A 512 24.32 -15.03 13.40
C LEU A 512 23.01 -14.24 13.61
N GLN A 513 21.86 -14.89 13.48
CA GLN A 513 20.55 -14.28 13.77
C GLN A 513 20.41 -13.94 15.26
N GLN A 514 20.80 -14.83 16.17
CA GLN A 514 20.78 -14.58 17.62
C GLN A 514 21.69 -13.40 18.01
N ASN A 515 22.87 -13.28 17.38
CA ASN A 515 23.76 -12.15 17.59
C ASN A 515 23.14 -10.81 17.13
N VAL A 516 22.43 -10.80 16.00
CA VAL A 516 21.66 -9.61 15.56
C VAL A 516 20.50 -9.29 16.51
N ALA A 517 19.77 -10.28 17.01
CA ALA A 517 18.70 -10.08 18.00
C ALA A 517 19.24 -9.48 19.31
N ASN A 518 20.34 -10.02 19.83
CA ASN A 518 21.02 -9.52 21.02
C ASN A 518 21.47 -8.06 20.84
N ALA A 519 22.13 -7.73 19.73
CA ALA A 519 22.55 -6.36 19.41
C ALA A 519 21.36 -5.41 19.25
N THR A 520 20.26 -5.87 18.64
CA THR A 520 19.03 -5.07 18.46
C THR A 520 18.39 -4.71 19.80
N SER A 521 18.34 -5.66 20.75
CA SER A 521 17.86 -5.42 22.12
C SER A 521 18.72 -4.39 22.86
N GLN A 522 20.05 -4.50 22.76
CA GLN A 522 20.97 -3.52 23.35
C GLN A 522 20.79 -2.12 22.75
N VAL A 523 20.56 -2.02 21.44
CA VAL A 523 20.25 -0.74 20.75
C VAL A 523 18.88 -0.17 21.16
N LYS A 524 17.82 -0.99 21.32
CA LYS A 524 16.51 -0.55 21.84
C LYS A 524 16.68 0.07 23.23
N ASN A 525 17.41 -0.61 24.13
CA ASN A 525 17.67 -0.12 25.49
C ASN A 525 18.49 1.18 25.50
N ALA A 526 19.61 1.24 24.77
CA ALA A 526 20.46 2.43 24.70
C ALA A 526 19.72 3.64 24.09
N LYS A 527 18.84 3.44 23.12
CA LYS A 527 18.00 4.49 22.54
C LYS A 527 17.09 5.13 23.58
N THR A 528 16.38 4.33 24.38
CA THR A 528 15.50 4.87 25.44
C THR A 528 16.27 5.61 26.54
N ALA A 529 17.51 5.21 26.84
CA ALA A 529 18.38 5.94 27.76
C ALA A 529 18.80 7.31 27.19
N TYR A 530 19.16 7.37 25.91
CA TYR A 530 19.47 8.61 25.20
C TYR A 530 18.26 9.56 25.13
N GLU A 531 17.08 9.06 24.75
CA GLU A 531 15.85 9.87 24.64
C GLU A 531 15.47 10.53 25.98
N ARG A 532 15.58 9.80 27.09
CA ARG A 532 15.36 10.34 28.45
C ARG A 532 16.37 11.44 28.80
N ALA A 533 17.65 11.25 28.49
CA ALA A 533 18.69 12.25 28.77
C ALA A 533 18.53 13.51 27.88
N GLU A 534 18.09 13.36 26.63
CA GLU A 534 17.78 14.47 25.74
C GLU A 534 16.59 15.31 26.26
N GLU A 535 15.54 14.68 26.79
CA GLU A 535 14.41 15.38 27.40
C GLU A 535 14.82 16.17 28.66
N VAL A 536 15.67 15.61 29.52
CA VAL A 536 16.22 16.33 30.68
C VAL A 536 17.07 17.52 30.23
N SER A 537 17.90 17.36 29.18
CA SER A 537 18.69 18.47 28.61
C SER A 537 17.80 19.56 27.99
N ARG A 538 16.71 19.17 27.31
CA ARG A 538 15.71 20.08 26.71
C ARG A 538 14.99 20.91 27.77
N THR A 539 14.45 20.26 28.79
CA THR A 539 13.67 20.92 29.86
C THR A 539 14.55 21.80 30.77
N ALA A 540 15.83 21.47 30.94
CA ALA A 540 16.79 22.35 31.60
C ALA A 540 17.04 23.65 30.79
N LYS A 541 17.16 23.57 29.46
CA LYS A 541 17.38 24.72 28.57
C LYS A 541 16.15 25.63 28.45
N GLN A 542 14.95 25.08 28.40
CA GLN A 542 13.70 25.87 28.36
C GLN A 542 13.59 26.81 29.57
N ARG A 543 13.87 26.31 30.77
CA ARG A 543 13.88 27.10 32.02
C ARG A 543 14.90 28.24 32.04
N MET A 544 16.01 28.12 31.30
CA MET A 544 16.96 29.21 31.17
C MET A 544 16.43 30.31 30.24
N MET A 545 15.75 29.95 29.14
CA MET A 545 15.07 30.91 28.27
C MET A 545 13.93 31.65 28.98
N GLU A 546 13.19 30.97 29.87
CA GLU A 546 12.18 31.58 30.75
C GLU A 546 12.82 32.65 31.67
N LEU A 547 13.93 32.32 32.34
CA LEU A 547 14.70 33.27 33.17
C LEU A 547 15.37 34.41 32.37
N GLU A 548 15.46 34.31 31.05
CA GLU A 548 15.89 35.38 30.16
C GLU A 548 14.74 36.26 29.68
N GLY A 549 13.55 35.69 29.46
CA GLY A 549 12.34 36.43 29.07
C GLY A 549 11.81 37.35 30.17
N ASP A 550 11.77 36.87 31.43
CA ASP A 550 11.23 37.61 32.60
C ASP A 550 11.95 38.95 32.84
N GLN A 551 13.17 39.10 32.35
CA GLN A 551 14.02 40.28 32.52
C GLN A 551 13.43 41.57 31.92
N ARG A 552 12.40 41.50 31.06
CA ARG A 552 11.76 42.67 30.44
C ARG A 552 10.49 43.20 31.12
N ASN A 553 9.77 42.41 31.93
CA ASN A 553 8.41 42.79 32.34
C ASN A 553 8.15 42.60 33.84
N ARG A 554 8.66 43.54 34.65
CA ARG A 554 8.57 43.53 36.14
C ARG A 554 7.15 43.48 36.71
N PHE A 555 6.12 43.75 35.91
CA PHE A 555 4.71 43.64 36.33
C PHE A 555 4.03 42.32 35.94
N ALA A 556 4.67 41.46 35.12
CA ALA A 556 4.08 40.19 34.68
C ALA A 556 3.81 39.17 35.81
N ALA A 557 4.46 39.35 36.97
CA ALA A 557 4.21 38.54 38.16
C ALA A 557 2.96 38.97 38.97
N TYR A 558 2.25 40.01 38.51
CA TYR A 558 1.06 40.58 39.14
C TYR A 558 -0.11 40.61 38.14
N ASP A 559 -1.30 41.05 38.57
CA ASP A 559 -2.45 41.28 37.68
C ASP A 559 -2.02 42.21 36.52
N PRO A 560 -2.33 41.92 35.23
CA PRO A 560 -1.91 42.73 34.09
C PRO A 560 -2.26 44.22 34.19
N LYS A 561 -3.30 44.58 34.96
CA LYS A 561 -3.74 45.96 35.20
C LYS A 561 -3.09 46.60 36.44
N THR A 562 -2.20 45.90 37.14
CA THR A 562 -1.50 46.42 38.34
C THR A 562 -0.76 47.71 38.03
N GLU A 563 -0.12 47.82 36.85
CA GLU A 563 0.55 49.07 36.46
C GLU A 563 -0.46 50.21 36.25
N GLN A 564 -1.60 49.93 35.60
CA GLN A 564 -2.68 50.91 35.43
C GLN A 564 -3.26 51.34 36.79
N LEU A 565 -3.46 50.40 37.71
CA LEU A 565 -3.89 50.67 39.08
C LEU A 565 -2.88 51.56 39.83
N LEU A 566 -1.58 51.28 39.73
CA LEU A 566 -0.53 52.12 40.32
C LEU A 566 -0.48 53.53 39.72
N ARG A 567 -0.77 53.68 38.42
CA ARG A 567 -0.91 54.99 37.76
C ARG A 567 -2.13 55.75 38.31
N GLU A 568 -3.30 55.12 38.45
CA GLU A 568 -4.50 55.76 39.00
C GLU A 568 -4.40 56.07 40.51
N ILE A 569 -3.76 55.21 41.30
CA ILE A 569 -3.44 55.47 42.72
C ILE A 569 -2.61 56.74 42.87
N ASN A 570 -1.61 56.92 41.99
CA ASN A 570 -0.73 58.09 42.05
C ASN A 570 -1.36 59.39 41.52
N LYS A 571 -2.43 59.29 40.71
CA LYS A 571 -3.23 60.43 40.24
C LYS A 571 -4.21 60.96 41.30
N ASP A 572 -4.83 60.09 42.12
CA ASP A 572 -5.69 60.57 43.19
C ASP A 572 -4.83 61.22 44.29
N THR A 573 -5.12 62.48 44.62
CA THR A 573 -4.42 63.26 45.64
C THR A 573 -5.12 63.24 47.00
N ARG A 574 -6.30 62.62 47.09
CA ARG A 574 -7.22 62.70 48.24
C ARG A 574 -7.03 61.57 49.25
N TRP A 575 -5.82 61.02 49.34
CA TRP A 575 -5.43 60.01 50.33
C TRP A 575 -5.10 60.67 51.67
N GLU A 576 -5.45 60.04 52.79
CA GLU A 576 -4.93 60.45 54.10
C GLU A 576 -3.50 59.91 54.27
N ARG A 577 -3.28 58.62 53.96
CA ARG A 577 -1.95 58.05 53.72
C ARG A 577 -1.97 57.18 52.46
N LYS A 578 -1.13 57.51 51.48
CA LYS A 578 -1.05 56.79 50.20
C LYS A 578 -0.86 55.27 50.41
N PRO A 579 -1.58 54.42 49.66
CA PRO A 579 -1.46 52.97 49.80
C PRO A 579 -0.11 52.45 49.29
N VAL A 580 0.47 51.49 50.02
CA VAL A 580 1.76 50.86 49.69
C VAL A 580 1.51 49.44 49.17
N GLY A 581 1.88 49.18 47.92
CA GLY A 581 1.81 47.85 47.33
C GLY A 581 2.12 47.84 45.83
N PRO A 582 2.06 46.67 45.16
CA PRO A 582 1.95 45.33 45.77
C PRO A 582 3.13 45.01 46.70
N MET A 583 2.89 44.32 47.82
CA MET A 583 3.91 44.10 48.85
C MET A 583 5.22 43.48 48.30
N GLY A 584 5.14 42.53 47.36
CA GLY A 584 6.32 41.87 46.78
C GLY A 584 7.29 42.82 46.07
N MET A 585 6.83 43.97 45.55
CA MET A 585 7.69 44.98 44.93
C MET A 585 8.65 45.68 45.92
N TYR A 586 8.46 45.48 47.22
CA TYR A 586 9.28 46.00 48.31
C TYR A 586 10.06 44.90 49.05
N VAL A 587 10.01 43.65 48.56
CA VAL A 587 10.68 42.49 49.18
C VAL A 587 11.83 42.02 48.27
N HIS A 588 13.04 42.00 48.81
CA HIS A 588 14.21 41.35 48.22
C HIS A 588 14.54 40.05 48.94
N LEU A 589 14.73 38.95 48.22
CA LEU A 589 15.20 37.67 48.75
C LEU A 589 16.73 37.56 48.62
N GLN A 590 17.41 37.38 49.75
CA GLN A 590 18.88 37.27 49.81
C GLN A 590 19.41 35.86 49.53
N LYS A 591 18.56 34.81 49.65
CA LYS A 591 18.92 33.40 49.49
C LYS A 591 18.05 32.75 48.40
N PRO A 592 18.46 32.83 47.11
CA PRO A 592 17.60 32.47 45.97
C PRO A 592 17.09 31.03 45.96
N GLU A 593 17.75 30.09 46.63
CA GLU A 593 17.33 28.70 46.73
C GLU A 593 15.96 28.54 47.41
N TRP A 594 15.60 29.47 48.31
CA TRP A 594 14.30 29.47 48.99
C TRP A 594 13.16 30.10 48.18
N SER A 595 13.45 30.64 46.98
CA SER A 595 12.50 31.43 46.19
C SER A 595 11.16 30.74 45.97
N SER A 596 11.15 29.51 45.45
CA SER A 596 9.90 28.80 45.12
C SER A 596 9.06 28.47 46.37
N ILE A 597 9.72 28.12 47.48
CA ILE A 597 9.10 27.83 48.77
C ILE A 597 8.49 29.10 49.39
N LEU A 598 9.22 30.23 49.35
CA LEU A 598 8.78 31.50 49.95
C LEU A 598 7.71 32.21 49.11
N GLU A 599 7.76 32.13 47.78
CA GLU A 599 6.67 32.59 46.90
C GLU A 599 5.34 31.91 47.24
N LYS A 600 5.35 30.57 47.40
CA LYS A 600 4.17 29.79 47.80
C LYS A 600 3.74 30.09 49.24
N THR A 601 4.71 30.26 50.17
CA THR A 601 4.44 30.46 51.61
C THR A 601 3.92 31.86 51.96
N LEU A 602 4.39 32.90 51.27
CA LEU A 602 3.86 34.26 51.41
C LEU A 602 2.58 34.45 50.58
N GLY A 603 2.44 33.71 49.46
CA GLY A 603 1.15 33.48 48.80
C GLY A 603 0.50 34.76 48.29
N GLY A 604 -0.81 34.90 48.50
CA GLY A 604 -1.58 36.07 48.05
C GLY A 604 -1.10 37.41 48.64
N ASN A 605 -0.49 37.40 49.82
CA ASN A 605 -0.05 38.61 50.51
C ASN A 605 1.01 39.39 49.70
N LEU A 606 1.83 38.74 48.87
CA LEU A 606 2.77 39.43 47.98
C LEU A 606 2.06 40.34 46.94
N ASN A 607 0.80 40.04 46.59
CA ASN A 607 -0.02 40.84 45.67
C ASN A 607 -0.78 41.96 46.39
N ALA A 608 -0.72 42.04 47.72
CA ALA A 608 -1.58 42.90 48.51
C ALA A 608 -1.10 44.36 48.58
N PHE A 609 -2.04 45.27 48.84
CA PHE A 609 -1.80 46.69 49.10
C PHE A 609 -2.18 47.03 50.54
N ILE A 610 -1.35 47.83 51.20
CA ILE A 610 -1.57 48.30 52.57
C ILE A 610 -2.14 49.72 52.53
N VAL A 611 -3.20 49.95 53.30
CA VAL A 611 -3.70 51.26 53.72
C VAL A 611 -3.63 51.35 55.25
N VAL A 612 -3.63 52.55 55.80
CA VAL A 612 -3.75 52.76 57.25
C VAL A 612 -5.19 53.07 57.64
N HIS A 613 -5.84 53.97 56.90
CA HIS A 613 -7.15 54.52 57.22
C HIS A 613 -8.27 53.71 56.56
N LYS A 614 -9.44 53.62 57.22
CA LYS A 614 -10.59 52.88 56.69
C LYS A 614 -11.16 53.51 55.41
N ASP A 615 -11.13 54.83 55.32
CA ASP A 615 -11.62 55.58 54.15
C ASP A 615 -10.69 55.44 52.95
N ASP A 616 -9.37 55.37 53.17
CA ASP A 616 -8.40 54.98 52.14
C ASP A 616 -8.64 53.54 51.64
N GLN A 617 -9.10 52.62 52.48
CA GLN A 617 -9.53 51.27 52.03
C GLN A 617 -10.69 51.35 51.04
N VAL A 618 -11.71 52.17 51.35
CA VAL A 618 -12.89 52.37 50.48
C VAL A 618 -12.49 53.07 49.18
N ARG A 619 -11.63 54.10 49.25
CA ARG A 619 -11.07 54.80 48.08
C ARG A 619 -10.31 53.85 47.18
N LEU A 620 -9.41 53.03 47.72
CA LEU A 620 -8.62 52.07 46.94
C LEU A 620 -9.51 50.99 46.31
N SER A 621 -10.49 50.45 47.03
CA SER A 621 -11.47 49.52 46.45
C SER A 621 -12.27 50.17 45.30
N GLY A 622 -12.65 51.44 45.43
CA GLY A 622 -13.33 52.21 44.39
C GLY A 622 -12.45 52.58 43.18
N ILE A 623 -11.13 52.71 43.33
CA ILE A 623 -10.19 52.86 42.21
C ILE A 623 -9.99 51.50 41.52
N ALA A 624 -9.69 50.45 42.28
CA ALA A 624 -9.46 49.11 41.77
C ALA A 624 -10.66 48.58 40.96
N ARG A 625 -11.89 48.77 41.46
CA ARG A 625 -13.14 48.41 40.75
C ARG A 625 -13.32 49.16 39.43
N ARG A 626 -12.87 50.43 39.33
CA ARG A 626 -12.93 51.22 38.09
C ARG A 626 -11.87 50.81 37.07
N VAL A 627 -10.69 50.38 37.52
CA VAL A 627 -9.65 49.76 36.67
C VAL A 627 -10.06 48.32 36.26
N GLY A 628 -10.94 47.69 37.03
CA GLY A 628 -11.32 46.29 36.86
C GLY A 628 -10.18 45.34 37.27
N CYS A 629 -9.55 45.65 38.40
CA CYS A 629 -8.54 44.84 39.11
C CYS A 629 -9.06 44.60 40.54
N ASN A 630 -8.73 43.47 41.17
CA ASN A 630 -9.22 43.12 42.51
C ASN A 630 -8.08 42.72 43.47
N PRO A 631 -7.24 43.67 43.92
CA PRO A 631 -6.15 43.39 44.83
C PRO A 631 -6.65 43.10 46.25
N GLN A 632 -5.90 42.29 46.99
CA GLN A 632 -6.08 42.14 48.43
C GLN A 632 -5.69 43.45 49.14
N ILE A 633 -6.62 44.08 49.86
CA ILE A 633 -6.37 45.35 50.57
C ILE A 633 -6.33 45.12 52.08
N LEU A 634 -5.19 45.45 52.69
CA LEU A 634 -4.85 45.25 54.10
C LEU A 634 -4.92 46.59 54.84
N VAL A 635 -5.56 46.62 56.01
CA VAL A 635 -5.64 47.83 56.85
C VAL A 635 -4.72 47.69 58.04
N ASN A 636 -3.63 48.46 58.09
CA ASN A 636 -2.72 48.49 59.24
C ASN A 636 -2.97 49.76 60.08
N ASN A 637 -3.84 49.65 61.08
CA ASN A 637 -4.18 50.76 61.98
C ASN A 637 -3.34 50.77 63.28
N SER A 638 -2.16 50.13 63.29
CA SER A 638 -1.26 50.09 64.46
C SER A 638 -0.14 51.12 64.34
N ALA A 639 -0.03 52.00 65.35
CA ALA A 639 1.03 53.01 65.41
C ALA A 639 2.43 52.45 65.72
N ALA A 640 2.54 51.21 66.22
CA ALA A 640 3.80 50.60 66.64
C ALA A 640 4.06 49.24 65.97
N LEU A 641 5.33 48.93 65.75
CA LEU A 641 5.82 47.57 65.47
C LEU A 641 5.56 46.67 66.70
N PRO A 642 5.08 45.43 66.53
CA PRO A 642 5.10 44.43 67.59
C PRO A 642 6.54 44.18 68.09
N ALA A 643 6.69 43.79 69.35
CA ALA A 643 7.98 43.33 69.87
C ALA A 643 8.47 42.12 69.05
N LEU A 644 9.70 42.20 68.53
CA LEU A 644 10.30 41.17 67.68
C LEU A 644 10.69 39.95 68.53
N ASN A 645 9.74 39.02 68.66
CA ASN A 645 9.94 37.73 69.29
C ASN A 645 10.69 36.79 68.33
N GLU A 646 11.95 37.08 68.02
CA GLU A 646 12.80 36.23 67.17
C GLU A 646 13.40 35.03 67.93
N PRO A 647 13.71 33.91 67.25
CA PRO A 647 14.46 32.80 67.81
C PRO A 647 15.97 33.10 67.90
N GLU A 648 16.72 32.16 68.49
CA GLU A 648 18.16 32.20 68.78
C GLU A 648 19.03 32.71 67.60
N GLU A 649 20.14 33.39 67.92
CA GLU A 649 21.09 33.90 66.93
C GLU A 649 21.79 32.74 66.19
N GLY A 650 22.04 32.93 64.90
CA GLY A 650 22.65 31.90 64.03
C GLY A 650 21.66 31.01 63.25
N VAL A 651 20.35 31.07 63.55
CA VAL A 651 19.31 30.36 62.79
C VAL A 651 18.67 31.28 61.74
N ASP A 652 18.52 30.80 60.50
CA ASP A 652 17.79 31.52 59.45
C ASP A 652 16.28 31.58 59.77
N THR A 653 15.68 32.77 59.63
CA THR A 653 14.22 32.97 59.59
C THR A 653 13.83 33.64 58.28
N ILE A 654 12.54 33.63 57.94
CA ILE A 654 12.06 34.37 56.76
C ILE A 654 12.42 35.85 56.86
N LEU A 655 12.31 36.47 58.04
CA LEU A 655 12.73 37.87 58.25
C LEU A 655 14.23 38.08 58.03
N ARG A 656 15.09 37.12 58.44
CA ARG A 656 16.55 37.22 58.29
C ARG A 656 17.04 37.03 56.85
N VAL A 657 16.31 36.30 56.00
CA VAL A 657 16.66 36.12 54.58
C VAL A 657 16.00 37.12 53.62
N LEU A 658 15.14 38.01 54.12
CA LEU A 658 14.46 39.03 53.33
C LEU A 658 14.95 40.45 53.69
N LYS A 659 15.40 41.22 52.69
CA LYS A 659 15.55 42.68 52.81
C LYS A 659 14.25 43.34 52.34
N ILE A 660 13.53 43.94 53.27
CA ILE A 660 12.26 44.63 53.00
C ILE A 660 12.51 46.14 52.97
N ASP A 661 12.09 46.80 51.90
CA ASP A 661 12.40 48.22 51.61
C ASP A 661 11.47 49.21 52.32
N ASP A 662 10.27 48.77 52.72
CA ASP A 662 9.21 49.60 53.31
C ASP A 662 8.78 49.07 54.69
N GLU A 663 8.57 49.98 55.64
CA GLU A 663 8.28 49.64 57.04
C GLU A 663 6.85 49.11 57.24
N GLU A 664 5.87 49.56 56.47
CA GLU A 664 4.50 49.02 56.52
C GLU A 664 4.45 47.63 55.91
N VAL A 665 5.17 47.39 54.81
CA VAL A 665 5.34 46.04 54.24
C VAL A 665 6.01 45.11 55.26
N ARG A 666 7.04 45.58 55.98
CA ARG A 666 7.68 44.81 57.06
C ARG A 666 6.70 44.51 58.21
N LYS A 667 5.95 45.51 58.70
CA LYS A 667 4.91 45.34 59.73
C LYS A 667 3.85 44.32 59.30
N SER A 668 3.34 44.46 58.08
CA SER A 668 2.29 43.62 57.51
C SER A 668 2.71 42.15 57.41
N LEU A 669 3.90 41.87 56.87
CA LEU A 669 4.42 40.50 56.75
C LEU A 669 4.76 39.85 58.10
N ILE A 670 5.21 40.62 59.09
CA ILE A 670 5.33 40.17 60.49
C ILE A 670 3.96 39.78 61.04
N ILE A 671 2.97 40.68 60.97
CA ILE A 671 1.64 40.47 61.53
C ILE A 671 0.90 39.29 60.88
N GLN A 672 1.03 39.11 59.56
CA GLN A 672 0.22 38.14 58.79
C GLN A 672 0.91 36.80 58.55
N ASN A 673 2.22 36.80 58.29
CA ASN A 673 2.97 35.60 57.94
C ASN A 673 3.91 35.12 59.05
N ALA A 674 4.09 35.90 60.12
CA ALA A 674 5.02 35.63 61.23
C ALA A 674 6.43 35.26 60.74
N ILE A 675 6.97 36.09 59.84
CA ILE A 675 8.26 35.89 59.19
C ILE A 675 9.45 35.89 60.17
N GLU A 676 9.29 36.55 61.31
CA GLU A 676 10.22 36.61 62.44
C GLU A 676 10.26 35.32 63.25
N GLN A 677 9.18 34.52 63.22
CA GLN A 677 9.04 33.26 63.97
C GLN A 677 8.98 32.00 63.07
N THR A 678 9.23 32.17 61.77
CA THR A 678 9.26 31.06 60.80
C THR A 678 10.70 30.79 60.39
N VAL A 679 11.24 29.65 60.84
CA VAL A 679 12.63 29.22 60.69
C VAL A 679 12.83 28.47 59.37
N LEU A 680 14.03 28.56 58.79
CA LEU A 680 14.42 27.92 57.53
C LEU A 680 15.60 26.95 57.77
N ILE A 681 15.40 25.65 57.55
CA ILE A 681 16.43 24.62 57.72
C ILE A 681 16.47 23.74 56.47
N ARG A 682 17.63 23.64 55.80
CA ARG A 682 17.73 23.00 54.48
C ARG A 682 17.34 21.50 54.52
N ASN A 683 17.82 20.76 55.51
CA ASN A 683 17.59 19.31 55.64
C ASN A 683 16.28 19.02 56.38
N ASN A 684 15.40 18.23 55.75
CA ASN A 684 14.11 17.79 56.29
C ASN A 684 14.21 17.11 57.68
N ASN A 685 15.25 16.29 57.89
CA ASN A 685 15.42 15.55 59.15
C ASN A 685 15.85 16.48 60.29
N GLU A 686 16.74 17.43 60.01
CA GLU A 686 17.14 18.47 60.96
C GLU A 686 15.97 19.41 61.29
N ALA A 687 15.19 19.80 60.28
CA ALA A 687 14.02 20.67 60.43
C ALA A 687 12.95 20.06 61.34
N SER A 688 12.60 18.78 61.12
CA SER A 688 11.68 18.04 61.98
C SER A 688 12.21 17.94 63.42
N ASN A 689 13.48 17.56 63.61
CA ASN A 689 14.10 17.45 64.92
C ASN A 689 14.20 18.80 65.65
N TYR A 690 14.43 19.90 64.93
CA TYR A 690 14.45 21.26 65.49
C TYR A 690 13.06 21.70 65.94
N PHE A 691 12.01 21.42 65.15
CA PHE A 691 10.64 21.80 65.51
C PHE A 691 10.06 20.99 66.69
N GLN A 692 10.43 19.70 66.79
CA GLN A 692 10.04 18.84 67.91
C GLN A 692 10.56 19.35 69.27
N LYS A 693 11.76 19.94 69.31
CA LYS A 693 12.37 20.51 70.53
C LYS A 693 11.61 21.69 71.15
N ASN A 694 10.64 22.28 70.44
CA ASN A 694 9.79 23.37 70.92
C ASN A 694 10.60 24.59 71.41
N ASN A 695 11.61 24.99 70.63
CA ASN A 695 12.42 26.17 70.91
C ASN A 695 11.56 27.42 71.05
N ALA A 696 11.95 28.31 71.98
CA ALA A 696 11.26 29.58 72.18
C ALA A 696 11.20 30.39 70.88
N ASN A 697 10.13 31.19 70.74
CA ASN A 697 9.92 32.11 69.63
C ASN A 697 9.80 31.49 68.22
N VAL A 698 9.62 30.16 68.10
CA VAL A 698 9.38 29.47 66.82
C VAL A 698 7.89 29.12 66.67
N LYS A 699 7.24 29.63 65.61
CA LYS A 699 5.87 29.25 65.21
C LYS A 699 5.84 28.15 64.15
N ALA A 700 6.82 28.13 63.25
CA ALA A 700 6.92 27.15 62.16
C ALA A 700 8.36 26.96 61.68
N VAL A 701 8.62 25.83 61.02
CA VAL A 701 9.91 25.53 60.34
C VAL A 701 9.62 25.12 58.89
N LEU A 702 10.40 25.61 57.93
CA LEU A 702 10.36 25.17 56.53
C LEU A 702 11.64 24.42 56.15
N SER A 703 11.51 23.39 55.30
CA SER A 703 12.63 22.65 54.71
C SER A 703 12.39 22.28 53.26
N PHE A 704 13.43 21.80 52.55
CA PHE A 704 13.28 21.26 51.21
C PHE A 704 12.70 19.85 51.21
N ALA A 705 11.98 19.50 50.13
CA ALA A 705 11.53 18.15 49.83
C ALA A 705 12.45 17.48 48.78
N PRO A 706 12.38 16.14 48.58
CA PRO A 706 13.17 15.46 47.54
C PRO A 706 12.88 15.92 46.11
N ARG A 707 11.65 16.40 45.83
CA ARG A 707 11.28 17.00 44.54
C ARG A 707 11.70 18.47 44.53
N HIS A 708 12.52 18.85 43.54
CA HIS A 708 13.06 20.21 43.41
C HIS A 708 11.97 21.31 43.45
N GLY A 709 12.26 22.41 44.15
CA GLY A 709 11.37 23.56 44.31
C GLY A 709 10.24 23.34 45.34
N CYS A 710 9.92 22.10 45.67
CA CYS A 710 8.97 21.77 46.73
C CYS A 710 9.66 21.82 48.11
N GLY A 711 8.86 22.12 49.13
CA GLY A 711 9.29 22.12 50.53
C GLY A 711 8.31 21.39 51.44
N ILE A 712 8.57 21.45 52.74
CA ILE A 712 7.72 20.94 53.80
C ILE A 712 7.64 22.03 54.88
N ARG A 713 6.42 22.30 55.36
CA ARG A 713 6.15 23.18 56.51
C ARG A 713 5.81 22.32 57.72
N PHE A 714 6.50 22.57 58.82
CA PHE A 714 6.15 22.07 60.15
C PHE A 714 5.49 23.19 60.96
N ASP A 715 4.28 22.95 61.45
CA ASP A 715 3.49 23.88 62.28
C ASP A 715 2.74 23.12 63.41
N ARG A 716 2.07 23.85 64.31
CA ARG A 716 1.24 23.25 65.37
C ARG A 716 -0.23 23.62 65.16
N SER A 717 -1.10 22.62 65.25
CA SER A 717 -2.55 22.80 65.22
C SER A 717 -3.05 23.57 66.46
N ARG A 718 -4.30 24.08 66.43
CA ARG A 718 -4.95 24.69 67.61
C ARG A 718 -5.00 23.77 68.83
N MET A 719 -4.96 22.45 68.61
CA MET A 719 -4.86 21.42 69.65
C MET A 719 -3.41 21.05 70.02
N HIS A 720 -2.43 21.91 69.70
CA HIS A 720 -0.98 21.75 69.92
C HIS A 720 -0.31 20.54 69.25
N ALA A 721 -1.07 19.67 68.58
CA ALA A 721 -0.55 18.57 67.78
C ALA A 721 0.43 19.06 66.68
N LEU A 722 1.54 18.35 66.53
CA LEU A 722 2.51 18.56 65.47
C LEU A 722 1.87 18.27 64.11
N ARG A 723 2.03 19.20 63.17
CA ARG A 723 1.56 19.09 61.79
C ARG A 723 2.76 19.21 60.85
N SER A 724 2.73 18.40 59.80
CA SER A 724 3.54 18.58 58.60
C SER A 724 2.59 18.87 57.43
N SER A 725 3.00 19.69 56.47
CA SER A 725 2.23 19.93 55.25
C SER A 725 3.18 20.23 54.08
N PRO A 726 2.96 19.64 52.89
CA PRO A 726 3.80 19.88 51.74
C PRO A 726 3.64 21.32 51.24
N ILE A 727 4.74 21.88 50.74
CA ILE A 727 4.78 23.16 50.04
C ILE A 727 5.08 22.82 48.58
N GLU A 728 4.08 22.94 47.72
CA GLU A 728 4.28 22.76 46.28
C GLU A 728 5.22 23.82 45.73
N ALA A 729 5.99 23.48 44.69
CA ALA A 729 6.76 24.47 43.95
C ALA A 729 5.85 25.59 43.40
N TRP A 730 6.30 26.82 43.52
CA TRP A 730 5.78 27.95 42.75
C TRP A 730 6.27 27.85 41.30
N HIS A 731 5.32 27.91 40.36
CA HIS A 731 5.55 27.75 38.90
C HIS A 731 5.27 29.03 38.10
N GLY A 732 4.82 30.11 38.75
CA GLY A 732 4.64 31.41 38.11
C GLY A 732 5.91 32.28 38.17
N HIS A 733 5.87 33.44 37.52
CA HIS A 733 6.90 34.47 37.65
C HIS A 733 7.16 34.83 39.13
N THR A 734 8.39 35.21 39.46
CA THR A 734 8.73 35.64 40.83
C THR A 734 8.26 37.07 41.09
N ARG A 735 7.67 37.29 42.27
CA ARG A 735 7.09 38.57 42.70
C ARG A 735 8.03 39.32 43.63
N MET A 736 8.75 38.59 44.47
CA MET A 736 9.89 39.09 45.23
C MET A 736 11.08 39.34 44.29
N LYS A 737 11.83 40.41 44.54
CA LYS A 737 13.09 40.65 43.83
C LYS A 737 14.11 39.59 44.28
N THR A 738 14.65 38.82 43.35
CA THR A 738 15.69 37.83 43.62
C THR A 738 16.93 38.18 42.79
N ASP A 739 18.13 37.77 43.22
CA ASP A 739 19.31 37.90 42.36
C ASP A 739 19.21 36.95 41.16
N LEU A 740 18.90 37.54 40.00
CA LEU A 740 18.72 36.84 38.74
C LEU A 740 20.04 36.24 38.22
N ALA A 741 21.20 36.81 38.57
CA ALA A 741 22.50 36.28 38.15
C ALA A 741 22.82 34.95 38.85
N GLU A 742 22.54 34.86 40.15
CA GLU A 742 22.71 33.62 40.93
C GLU A 742 21.78 32.50 40.44
N GLN A 743 20.50 32.84 40.16
CA GLN A 743 19.54 31.87 39.60
C GLN A 743 19.97 31.36 38.21
N LYS A 744 20.49 32.25 37.35
CA LYS A 744 21.02 31.88 36.03
C LYS A 744 22.26 30.97 36.14
N ARG A 745 23.20 31.23 37.06
CA ARG A 745 24.35 30.32 37.27
C ARG A 745 23.88 28.91 37.69
N ILE A 746 22.94 28.81 38.62
CA ILE A 746 22.43 27.53 39.13
C ILE A 746 21.68 26.72 38.04
N GLN A 747 21.00 27.37 37.08
CA GLN A 747 20.43 26.62 35.94
C GLN A 747 21.49 26.27 34.88
N GLN A 748 22.50 27.10 34.65
CA GLN A 748 23.60 26.77 33.73
C GLN A 748 24.35 25.51 34.17
N GLU A 749 24.73 25.42 35.46
CA GLU A 749 25.38 24.23 36.04
C GLU A 749 24.55 22.93 35.89
N ARG A 750 23.24 23.04 35.66
CA ARG A 750 22.33 21.91 35.39
C ARG A 750 22.24 21.57 33.91
N ILE A 751 22.23 22.58 33.04
CA ILE A 751 22.31 22.39 31.59
C ILE A 751 23.61 21.66 31.26
N ASP A 752 24.72 22.04 31.88
CA ASP A 752 26.04 21.44 31.62
C ASP A 752 26.05 19.94 31.98
N ARG A 753 25.54 19.56 33.16
CA ARG A 753 25.40 18.15 33.57
C ARG A 753 24.45 17.36 32.65
N ALA A 754 23.26 17.91 32.39
CA ALA A 754 22.28 17.25 31.53
C ALA A 754 22.74 17.13 30.06
N VAL A 755 23.64 18.02 29.61
CA VAL A 755 24.33 17.89 28.32
C VAL A 755 25.39 16.80 28.37
N GLN A 756 26.17 16.68 29.47
CA GLN A 756 27.12 15.58 29.65
C GLN A 756 26.40 14.21 29.63
N ASP A 757 25.39 14.01 30.47
CA ASP A 757 24.63 12.75 30.56
C ASP A 757 24.07 12.32 29.19
N ARG A 758 23.53 13.30 28.44
CA ARG A 758 23.01 13.10 27.08
C ARG A 758 24.11 12.75 26.09
N ASN A 759 25.30 13.35 26.19
CA ASN A 759 26.43 13.04 25.32
C ASN A 759 26.93 11.60 25.57
N GLU A 760 27.13 11.22 26.83
CA GLU A 760 27.54 9.85 27.20
C GLU A 760 26.52 8.80 26.73
N ALA A 761 25.22 9.06 26.88
CA ALA A 761 24.17 8.19 26.35
C ALA A 761 24.17 8.13 24.81
N SER A 762 24.43 9.26 24.13
CA SER A 762 24.51 9.34 22.67
C SER A 762 25.68 8.55 22.10
N ASP A 763 26.84 8.61 22.75
CA ASP A 763 28.05 7.91 22.31
C ASP A 763 27.91 6.39 22.52
N ARG A 764 27.34 5.94 23.65
CA ARG A 764 26.98 4.52 23.88
C ARG A 764 25.96 4.03 22.85
N TYR A 765 24.95 4.84 22.51
CA TYR A 765 23.97 4.50 21.48
C TYR A 765 24.62 4.36 20.09
N ARG A 766 25.49 5.30 19.69
CA ARG A 766 26.25 5.23 18.42
C ARG A 766 27.18 4.01 18.37
N GLN A 767 27.83 3.65 19.47
CA GLN A 767 28.67 2.46 19.54
C GLN A 767 27.86 1.18 19.29
N LEU A 768 26.78 0.97 20.04
CA LEU A 768 25.92 -0.21 19.88
C LEU A 768 25.23 -0.26 18.50
N GLN A 769 24.90 0.90 17.92
CA GLN A 769 24.42 0.99 16.54
C GLN A 769 25.48 0.55 15.51
N SER A 770 26.77 0.83 15.77
CA SER A 770 27.88 0.33 14.95
C SER A 770 28.05 -1.19 15.10
N ASP A 771 27.88 -1.73 16.30
CA ASP A 771 28.01 -3.18 16.55
C ASP A 771 26.83 -3.98 15.97
N LEU A 772 25.60 -3.45 16.04
CA LEU A 772 24.45 -3.97 15.29
C LEU A 772 24.70 -3.95 13.78
N LYS A 773 25.32 -2.90 13.23
CA LYS A 773 25.71 -2.85 11.82
C LYS A 773 26.73 -3.94 11.46
N LYS A 774 27.75 -4.18 12.29
CA LYS A 774 28.74 -5.27 12.09
C LYS A 774 28.09 -6.65 12.11
N ALA A 775 27.11 -6.87 13.00
CA ALA A 775 26.34 -8.12 13.07
C ALA A 775 25.46 -8.32 11.82
N GLY A 776 24.75 -7.28 11.37
CA GLY A 776 23.99 -7.31 10.12
C GLY A 776 24.89 -7.57 8.89
N GLU A 777 26.05 -6.93 8.82
CA GLU A 777 27.05 -7.20 7.79
C GLU A 777 27.60 -8.64 7.82
N ALA A 778 27.62 -9.30 8.99
CA ALA A 778 27.99 -10.72 9.08
C ALA A 778 26.90 -11.62 8.47
N VAL A 779 25.62 -11.35 8.73
CA VAL A 779 24.49 -12.03 8.08
C VAL A 779 24.50 -11.78 6.56
N GLU A 780 24.78 -10.57 6.10
CA GLU A 780 24.87 -10.27 4.66
C GLU A 780 26.08 -10.91 3.99
N ARG A 781 27.22 -11.08 4.68
CA ARG A 781 28.32 -11.92 4.18
C ARG A 781 27.91 -13.39 4.09
N HIS A 782 27.24 -13.91 5.11
CA HIS A 782 26.76 -15.30 5.14
C HIS A 782 25.78 -15.59 3.99
N LYS A 783 24.79 -14.71 3.75
CA LYS A 783 23.86 -14.81 2.60
C LYS A 783 24.56 -14.79 1.23
N ARG A 784 25.62 -13.98 1.06
CA ARG A 784 26.38 -13.93 -0.20
C ARG A 784 27.12 -15.23 -0.47
N GLU A 785 27.75 -15.79 0.55
CA GLU A 785 28.46 -17.07 0.43
C GLU A 785 27.45 -18.24 0.26
N ALA A 786 26.30 -18.20 0.93
CA ALA A 786 25.20 -19.14 0.71
C ALA A 786 24.69 -19.09 -0.74
N LYS A 787 24.49 -17.90 -1.31
CA LYS A 787 24.11 -17.75 -2.72
C LYS A 787 25.18 -18.29 -3.68
N LYS A 788 26.47 -18.07 -3.37
CA LYS A 788 27.59 -18.62 -4.14
C LYS A 788 27.63 -20.15 -4.10
N LEU A 789 27.43 -20.75 -2.92
CA LEU A 789 27.33 -22.21 -2.76
C LEU A 789 26.12 -22.78 -3.51
N LEU A 790 24.97 -22.12 -3.44
CA LEU A 790 23.77 -22.47 -4.21
C LEU A 790 24.03 -22.42 -5.73
N THR A 791 24.71 -21.38 -6.24
CA THR A 791 25.10 -21.31 -7.65
C THR A 791 26.11 -22.39 -8.03
N GLN A 792 27.04 -22.76 -7.15
CA GLN A 792 27.96 -23.88 -7.40
C GLN A 792 27.24 -25.24 -7.42
N ARG A 793 26.27 -25.46 -6.52
CA ARG A 793 25.42 -26.65 -6.54
C ARG A 793 24.60 -26.71 -7.83
N GLN A 794 23.95 -25.61 -8.20
CA GLN A 794 23.17 -25.53 -9.44
C GLN A 794 24.05 -25.79 -10.67
N GLN A 795 25.24 -25.19 -10.77
CA GLN A 795 26.18 -25.46 -11.88
C GLN A 795 26.64 -26.92 -11.95
N ALA A 796 26.70 -27.64 -10.83
CA ALA A 796 26.97 -29.08 -10.82
C ALA A 796 25.74 -29.92 -11.18
N GLU A 797 24.54 -29.49 -10.77
CA GLU A 797 23.25 -30.09 -11.16
C GLU A 797 22.99 -29.93 -12.67
N ASP A 798 23.13 -28.71 -13.20
CA ASP A 798 23.07 -28.37 -14.63
C ASP A 798 24.07 -29.20 -15.47
N ALA A 799 25.28 -29.46 -14.93
CA ALA A 799 26.30 -30.26 -15.60
C ALA A 799 25.97 -31.76 -15.64
N VAL A 800 25.27 -32.29 -14.63
CA VAL A 800 24.74 -33.67 -14.67
C VAL A 800 23.63 -33.78 -15.72
N GLU A 801 22.73 -32.80 -15.78
CA GLU A 801 21.64 -32.76 -16.77
C GLU A 801 22.16 -32.65 -18.21
N ALA A 802 23.13 -31.76 -18.47
CA ALA A 802 23.77 -31.64 -19.78
C ALA A 802 24.50 -32.94 -20.19
N LYS A 803 25.14 -33.64 -19.25
CA LYS A 803 25.83 -34.91 -19.54
C LYS A 803 24.85 -36.08 -19.74
N GLN A 804 23.65 -36.02 -19.17
CA GLN A 804 22.56 -36.93 -19.47
C GLN A 804 22.02 -36.71 -20.89
N ALA A 805 21.79 -35.46 -21.29
CA ALA A 805 21.35 -35.14 -22.66
C ALA A 805 22.34 -35.60 -23.75
N GLU A 806 23.66 -35.51 -23.50
CA GLU A 806 24.71 -36.04 -24.40
C GLU A 806 24.67 -37.58 -24.56
N ILE A 807 24.06 -38.30 -23.60
CA ILE A 807 23.80 -39.74 -23.73
C ILE A 807 22.58 -39.95 -24.63
N ASP A 808 21.50 -39.21 -24.36
CA ASP A 808 20.19 -39.39 -24.99
C ASP A 808 20.15 -38.94 -26.46
N GLU A 809 21.04 -38.03 -26.90
CA GLU A 809 21.19 -37.58 -28.30
C GLU A 809 21.78 -38.67 -29.25
N ASN A 810 21.81 -39.94 -28.82
CA ASN A 810 22.42 -41.05 -29.54
C ASN A 810 21.51 -42.32 -29.63
N ALA A 811 20.51 -42.39 -30.56
CA ALA A 811 19.51 -43.50 -30.76
C ALA A 811 19.20 -43.81 -32.28
N PRO A 812 18.84 -45.04 -32.80
CA PRO A 812 19.37 -45.55 -34.11
C PRO A 812 18.43 -46.09 -35.26
N GLU A 813 18.28 -45.37 -36.38
CA GLU A 813 17.87 -45.77 -37.77
C GLU A 813 17.75 -44.49 -38.66
N ASP A 814 17.42 -44.42 -39.95
CA ASP A 814 17.96 -45.01 -41.18
C ASP A 814 17.48 -44.15 -42.40
N GLY A 815 18.09 -44.28 -43.57
CA GLY A 815 17.35 -44.07 -44.84
C GLY A 815 17.13 -42.62 -45.33
N LYS A 816 16.07 -41.95 -44.88
CA LYS A 816 15.46 -40.78 -45.58
C LYS A 816 16.40 -39.56 -45.70
N LEU A 817 17.42 -39.49 -44.84
CA LEU A 817 18.53 -38.53 -44.90
C LEU A 817 19.25 -38.54 -46.26
N GLN A 818 19.45 -39.71 -46.86
CA GLN A 818 20.29 -39.89 -48.05
C GLN A 818 19.59 -39.44 -49.34
N GLU A 819 18.26 -39.56 -49.44
CA GLU A 819 17.51 -39.08 -50.61
C GLU A 819 17.56 -37.54 -50.70
N LEU A 820 17.49 -36.87 -49.54
CA LEU A 820 17.61 -35.41 -49.42
C LEU A 820 19.04 -34.94 -49.76
N GLN A 821 20.05 -35.69 -49.32
CA GLN A 821 21.45 -35.47 -49.71
C GLN A 821 21.68 -35.61 -51.22
N ARG A 822 20.99 -36.54 -51.91
CA ARG A 822 21.10 -36.66 -53.38
C ARG A 822 20.49 -35.47 -54.12
N GLN A 823 19.33 -34.96 -53.70
CA GLN A 823 18.69 -33.81 -54.34
C GLN A 823 19.55 -32.53 -54.21
N LEU A 824 20.22 -32.36 -53.07
CA LEU A 824 21.20 -31.30 -52.83
C LEU A 824 22.41 -31.37 -53.80
N GLU A 825 22.74 -32.54 -54.33
CA GLU A 825 23.88 -32.75 -55.22
C GLU A 825 23.57 -32.37 -56.69
N ASP A 826 22.38 -32.70 -57.20
CA ASP A 826 21.97 -32.27 -58.54
C ASP A 826 21.77 -30.74 -58.62
N ALA A 827 21.21 -30.10 -57.58
CA ALA A 827 21.12 -28.64 -57.49
C ALA A 827 22.50 -27.93 -57.53
N LYS A 828 23.58 -28.63 -57.13
CA LYS A 828 24.96 -28.12 -57.21
C LYS A 828 25.55 -28.23 -58.61
N LYS A 829 25.06 -29.13 -59.49
CA LYS A 829 25.49 -29.24 -60.91
C LYS A 829 25.02 -28.06 -61.76
N ASP A 830 23.75 -27.70 -61.69
CA ASP A 830 23.17 -26.64 -62.54
C ASP A 830 23.88 -25.29 -62.32
N LYS A 831 24.24 -25.02 -61.06
CA LYS A 831 25.08 -23.88 -60.65
C LYS A 831 26.46 -23.88 -61.32
N GLN A 832 27.02 -25.04 -61.68
CA GLN A 832 28.31 -25.13 -62.36
C GLN A 832 28.18 -24.88 -63.87
N SER A 833 27.20 -25.46 -64.56
CA SER A 833 26.98 -25.19 -65.99
C SER A 833 26.70 -23.72 -66.27
N ALA A 834 25.97 -23.03 -65.38
CA ALA A 834 25.73 -21.59 -65.46
C ALA A 834 26.99 -20.72 -65.35
N ARG A 835 28.13 -21.27 -64.91
CA ARG A 835 29.42 -20.57 -64.87
C ARG A 835 30.18 -20.68 -66.19
N GLU A 836 30.18 -21.86 -66.81
CA GLU A 836 31.02 -22.17 -67.97
C GLU A 836 30.62 -21.31 -69.19
N SER A 837 29.32 -21.07 -69.41
CA SER A 837 28.82 -20.18 -70.48
C SER A 837 29.19 -18.69 -70.32
N PHE A 838 29.60 -18.24 -69.12
CA PHE A 838 30.06 -16.86 -68.91
C PHE A 838 31.51 -16.66 -69.37
N GLU A 839 32.34 -17.71 -69.29
CA GLU A 839 33.77 -17.65 -69.62
C GLU A 839 33.98 -17.63 -71.17
N ASP A 840 33.15 -18.34 -71.95
CA ASP A 840 33.17 -18.30 -73.43
C ASP A 840 32.85 -16.91 -74.02
N SER A 841 31.88 -16.18 -73.43
CA SER A 841 31.51 -14.84 -73.88
C SER A 841 32.68 -13.85 -73.87
N CYS A 842 33.62 -14.04 -72.94
CA CYS A 842 34.81 -13.21 -72.81
C CYS A 842 35.79 -13.37 -73.98
N ALA A 843 35.84 -14.55 -74.62
CA ALA A 843 36.77 -14.83 -75.72
C ALA A 843 36.37 -14.13 -77.04
N ALA A 844 35.07 -13.86 -77.24
CA ALA A 844 34.57 -13.24 -78.46
C ALA A 844 34.95 -11.75 -78.59
N SER A 845 34.93 -11.00 -77.48
CA SER A 845 35.18 -9.54 -77.49
C SER A 845 36.58 -9.17 -77.97
N SER A 846 37.57 -10.06 -77.84
CA SER A 846 38.98 -9.75 -78.15
C SER A 846 39.31 -9.75 -79.65
N ARG A 847 38.46 -10.33 -80.51
CA ARG A 847 38.73 -10.44 -81.96
C ARG A 847 38.32 -9.22 -82.79
N LEU A 848 37.49 -8.32 -82.22
CA LEU A 848 37.02 -7.12 -82.92
C LEU A 848 38.02 -5.94 -82.82
N ASP A 849 38.75 -5.83 -81.71
CA ASP A 849 39.76 -4.76 -81.50
C ASP A 849 40.94 -4.84 -82.50
N GLU A 850 41.24 -6.00 -83.08
CA GLU A 850 42.34 -6.16 -84.04
C GLU A 850 42.03 -5.54 -85.42
N GLN A 851 40.76 -5.39 -85.80
CA GLN A 851 40.36 -4.93 -87.14
C GLN A 851 40.36 -3.40 -87.31
N ALA A 852 40.55 -2.62 -86.24
CA ALA A 852 40.38 -1.17 -86.26
C ALA A 852 41.55 -0.37 -86.88
N ARG A 853 42.73 -0.98 -87.07
CA ARG A 853 43.96 -0.26 -87.46
C ARG A 853 44.03 0.21 -88.92
N PRO A 854 43.84 -0.65 -89.96
CA PRO A 854 44.10 -0.26 -91.36
C PRO A 854 43.09 0.75 -91.94
N LEU A 855 41.99 1.04 -91.23
CA LEU A 855 41.01 2.05 -91.66
C LEU A 855 41.45 3.49 -91.37
N LYS A 856 42.48 3.71 -90.56
CA LYS A 856 42.92 5.06 -90.19
C LYS A 856 43.84 5.69 -91.24
N ASP A 857 44.81 4.93 -91.74
CA ASP A 857 45.89 5.45 -92.60
C ASP A 857 45.40 5.98 -93.96
N ALA A 858 44.19 5.59 -94.39
CA ALA A 858 43.56 6.07 -95.62
C ALA A 858 43.00 7.51 -95.51
N LEU A 859 42.66 7.98 -94.30
CA LEU A 859 42.03 9.28 -94.09
C LEU A 859 43.04 10.43 -94.30
N ASP A 860 44.24 10.28 -93.75
CA ASP A 860 45.25 11.34 -93.65
C ASP A 860 45.81 11.77 -95.03
N VAL A 861 45.80 10.87 -96.03
CA VAL A 861 46.26 11.17 -97.40
C VAL A 861 45.36 12.20 -98.11
N SER A 862 44.04 12.15 -97.86
CA SER A 862 43.07 13.01 -98.55
C SER A 862 43.11 14.48 -98.14
N GLN A 863 43.72 14.80 -96.99
CA GLN A 863 43.79 16.16 -96.45
C GLN A 863 44.77 17.04 -97.24
N ALA A 864 45.86 16.47 -97.76
CA ALA A 864 46.97 17.25 -98.35
C ALA A 864 46.64 17.88 -99.72
N GLU A 865 45.71 17.32 -100.49
CA GLU A 865 45.27 17.89 -101.78
C GLU A 865 44.50 19.22 -101.61
N LEU A 866 43.99 19.49 -100.40
CA LEU A 866 43.06 20.59 -100.11
C LEU A 866 43.78 21.93 -99.84
N ASP A 867 45.03 21.86 -99.35
CA ASP A 867 45.78 23.05 -98.87
C ASP A 867 46.43 23.88 -100.00
N GLU A 868 46.58 23.34 -101.22
CA GLU A 868 47.23 24.05 -102.33
C GLU A 868 46.33 25.10 -102.99
N VAL A 869 45.01 24.86 -103.05
CA VAL A 869 44.04 25.77 -103.71
C VAL A 869 43.95 27.12 -102.97
N ASN A 870 43.97 27.08 -101.62
CA ASN A 870 43.77 28.25 -100.77
C ASN A 870 44.79 29.39 -101.03
N LYS A 871 46.04 29.04 -101.37
CA LYS A 871 47.14 30.01 -101.62
C LYS A 871 46.97 30.92 -102.84
N ARG A 872 45.94 30.70 -103.66
CA ARG A 872 45.64 31.57 -104.81
C ARG A 872 44.69 32.72 -104.45
N ILE A 873 43.86 32.54 -103.43
CA ILE A 873 42.84 33.51 -103.00
C ILE A 873 43.47 34.69 -102.23
N GLU A 874 44.46 34.40 -101.37
CA GLU A 874 45.19 35.40 -100.55
C GLU A 874 45.68 36.61 -101.36
N LYS A 875 46.18 36.39 -102.59
CA LYS A 875 46.74 37.46 -103.44
C LYS A 875 45.71 38.41 -104.04
N ALA A 876 44.43 38.04 -104.07
CA ALA A 876 43.35 38.94 -104.46
C ALA A 876 42.87 39.78 -103.25
N GLN A 877 42.77 39.14 -102.07
CA GLN A 877 42.37 39.79 -100.82
C GLN A 877 43.27 40.97 -100.44
N GLN A 878 44.59 40.85 -100.68
CA GLN A 878 45.57 41.88 -100.32
C GLN A 878 45.25 43.29 -100.89
N LYS A 879 44.65 43.38 -102.09
CA LYS A 879 44.30 44.67 -102.71
C LYS A 879 43.00 45.28 -102.22
N VAL A 880 42.12 44.47 -101.63
CA VAL A 880 40.95 44.97 -100.89
C VAL A 880 41.43 45.55 -99.56
N GLN A 881 42.32 44.85 -98.86
CA GLN A 881 42.89 45.28 -97.59
C GLN A 881 43.58 46.66 -97.65
N ASP A 882 44.31 46.98 -98.73
CA ASP A 882 44.96 48.30 -98.87
C ASP A 882 43.95 49.46 -98.91
N ALA A 883 42.81 49.28 -99.57
CA ALA A 883 41.73 50.28 -99.64
C ALA A 883 40.86 50.27 -98.36
N GLU A 884 40.68 49.10 -97.75
CA GLU A 884 40.04 48.99 -96.44
C GLU A 884 40.87 49.64 -95.34
N ALA A 885 42.20 49.56 -95.35
CA ALA A 885 43.05 50.07 -94.26
C ALA A 885 42.81 51.56 -93.95
N ILE A 886 42.72 52.41 -94.98
CA ILE A 886 42.52 53.85 -94.81
C ILE A 886 41.08 54.16 -94.35
N ARG A 887 40.07 53.45 -94.87
CA ARG A 887 38.69 53.50 -94.35
C ARG A 887 38.62 52.97 -92.92
N HIS A 888 39.40 51.95 -92.59
CA HIS A 888 39.39 51.24 -91.31
C HIS A 888 40.05 52.07 -90.21
N GLU A 889 41.11 52.81 -90.49
CA GLU A 889 41.75 53.74 -89.53
C GLU A 889 40.73 54.80 -89.02
N LYS A 890 40.01 55.47 -89.93
CA LYS A 890 38.95 56.43 -89.56
C LYS A 890 37.65 55.76 -89.10
N LEU A 891 37.32 54.55 -89.56
CA LEU A 891 36.22 53.76 -89.00
C LEU A 891 36.52 53.33 -87.55
N LEU A 892 37.77 53.04 -87.20
CA LEU A 892 38.18 52.70 -85.85
C LEU A 892 38.07 53.91 -84.91
N GLU A 893 38.42 55.11 -85.36
CA GLU A 893 38.16 56.33 -84.58
C GLU A 893 36.65 56.59 -84.40
N LYS A 894 35.86 56.51 -85.48
CA LYS A 894 34.40 56.68 -85.44
C LYS A 894 33.70 55.64 -84.56
N ASN A 895 34.06 54.37 -84.72
CA ASN A 895 33.54 53.30 -83.89
C ASN A 895 34.04 53.42 -82.46
N ALA A 896 35.30 53.74 -82.17
CA ALA A 896 35.76 53.87 -80.78
C ALA A 896 34.97 54.93 -79.99
N VAL A 897 34.57 56.03 -80.62
CA VAL A 897 33.77 57.08 -79.98
C VAL A 897 32.28 56.71 -79.91
N HIS A 898 31.69 56.13 -80.96
CA HIS A 898 30.30 55.61 -80.92
C HIS A 898 30.12 54.40 -79.99
N ASP A 899 31.10 53.50 -79.94
CA ASP A 899 31.16 52.35 -79.04
C ASP A 899 31.35 52.83 -77.61
N ALA A 900 32.20 53.83 -77.34
CA ALA A 900 32.31 54.45 -76.01
C ALA A 900 30.98 55.10 -75.57
N LEU A 901 30.25 55.75 -76.48
CA LEU A 901 28.91 56.26 -76.20
C LEU A 901 27.91 55.11 -75.96
N GLN A 902 27.88 54.08 -76.80
CA GLN A 902 26.98 52.93 -76.61
C GLN A 902 27.30 52.17 -75.32
N ASP A 903 28.57 51.98 -74.97
CA ASP A 903 28.99 51.38 -73.71
C ASP A 903 28.59 52.27 -72.53
N ALA A 904 28.80 53.58 -72.56
CA ALA A 904 28.35 54.49 -71.51
C ALA A 904 26.83 54.43 -71.32
N LYS A 905 26.07 54.45 -72.43
CA LYS A 905 24.60 54.44 -72.44
C LYS A 905 24.02 53.10 -72.00
N ALA A 906 24.61 51.99 -72.47
CA ALA A 906 24.27 50.65 -72.03
C ALA A 906 24.68 50.41 -70.58
N TYR A 907 25.80 50.96 -70.11
CA TYR A 907 26.27 50.86 -68.73
C TYR A 907 25.34 51.62 -67.78
N ALA A 908 25.00 52.88 -68.07
CA ALA A 908 24.03 53.65 -67.29
C ALA A 908 22.66 52.96 -67.25
N THR A 909 22.10 52.58 -68.41
CA THR A 909 20.83 51.84 -68.50
C THR A 909 20.87 50.51 -67.73
N ARG A 910 22.00 49.79 -67.77
CA ARG A 910 22.21 48.53 -67.05
C ARG A 910 22.39 48.74 -65.54
N MET A 911 22.89 49.88 -65.08
CA MET A 911 22.94 50.21 -63.65
C MET A 911 21.58 50.66 -63.13
N GLN A 912 20.81 51.46 -63.90
CA GLN A 912 19.43 51.80 -63.57
C GLN A 912 18.59 50.51 -63.42
N ARG A 913 18.60 49.64 -64.43
CA ARG A 913 17.85 48.39 -64.40
C ARG A 913 18.23 47.47 -63.24
N LYS A 914 19.50 47.45 -62.83
CA LYS A 914 19.96 46.71 -61.63
C LYS A 914 19.46 47.33 -60.32
N VAL A 915 19.41 48.66 -60.23
CA VAL A 915 18.84 49.36 -59.06
C VAL A 915 17.36 48.99 -58.94
N ASP A 916 16.61 49.01 -60.04
CA ASP A 916 15.18 48.66 -60.06
C ASP A 916 14.94 47.17 -59.74
N GLU A 917 15.72 46.27 -60.36
CA GLU A 917 15.70 44.82 -60.06
C GLU A 917 15.99 44.54 -58.57
N GLN A 918 16.96 45.24 -57.98
CA GLN A 918 17.36 45.09 -56.58
C GLN A 918 16.32 45.69 -55.61
N ASP A 919 15.68 46.80 -55.96
CA ASP A 919 14.62 47.45 -55.18
C ASP A 919 13.35 46.56 -55.13
N GLU A 920 12.95 46.03 -56.29
CA GLU A 920 11.83 45.09 -56.40
C GLU A 920 12.09 43.78 -55.63
N THR A 921 13.32 43.26 -55.69
CA THR A 921 13.75 42.06 -54.94
C THR A 921 13.75 42.31 -53.43
N LEU A 922 14.33 43.43 -52.97
CA LEU A 922 14.31 43.85 -51.55
C LEU A 922 12.88 43.89 -51.01
N HIS A 923 11.96 44.50 -51.74
CA HIS A 923 10.56 44.61 -51.31
C HIS A 923 9.82 43.27 -51.31
N LYS A 924 9.88 42.50 -52.40
CA LYS A 924 9.08 41.27 -52.58
C LYS A 924 9.63 40.06 -51.85
N GLU A 925 10.95 39.89 -51.82
CA GLU A 925 11.59 38.66 -51.32
C GLU A 925 12.09 38.79 -49.88
N PHE A 926 12.51 39.99 -49.44
CA PHE A 926 13.05 40.19 -48.10
C PHE A 926 12.05 40.88 -47.16
N ILE A 927 11.61 42.11 -47.46
CA ILE A 927 10.75 42.90 -46.57
C ILE A 927 9.41 42.20 -46.31
N ASP A 928 8.72 41.74 -47.35
CA ASP A 928 7.41 41.09 -47.19
C ASP A 928 7.50 39.66 -46.64
N ASN A 929 8.67 39.02 -46.63
CA ASN A 929 8.88 37.76 -45.92
C ASN A 929 9.27 37.98 -44.45
N ALA A 930 10.07 38.99 -44.12
CA ALA A 930 10.37 39.37 -42.74
C ALA A 930 9.10 39.73 -41.94
N LYS A 931 8.21 40.54 -42.54
CA LYS A 931 6.89 40.89 -41.96
C LYS A 931 6.00 39.69 -41.63
N LYS A 932 6.10 38.58 -42.39
CA LYS A 932 5.33 37.34 -42.13
C LYS A 932 5.84 36.60 -40.88
N VAL A 933 7.05 36.89 -40.43
CA VAL A 933 7.67 36.30 -39.24
C VAL A 933 7.50 37.20 -38.01
N CYS A 934 7.73 38.52 -38.15
CA CYS A 934 7.53 39.51 -37.09
C CYS A 934 7.61 40.95 -37.60
N ASP A 935 7.04 41.91 -36.86
CA ASP A 935 7.23 43.35 -37.08
C ASP A 935 8.71 43.77 -36.91
N ARG A 936 9.10 44.91 -37.50
CA ARG A 936 10.52 45.33 -37.58
C ARG A 936 11.14 45.54 -36.19
N LEU A 937 12.07 44.64 -35.86
CA LEU A 937 12.87 44.65 -34.64
C LEU A 937 14.22 45.32 -34.91
N PRO A 938 14.74 46.16 -33.99
CA PRO A 938 16.06 46.76 -34.15
C PRO A 938 17.17 45.71 -34.02
N VAL A 939 18.06 45.67 -35.01
CA VAL A 939 19.25 44.81 -35.01
C VAL A 939 20.35 45.43 -34.13
N PRO A 940 21.04 44.67 -33.26
CA PRO A 940 22.17 45.19 -32.49
C PRO A 940 23.34 45.58 -33.40
N GLN A 941 23.93 46.77 -33.17
CA GLN A 941 25.06 47.27 -33.96
C GLN A 941 26.22 46.26 -33.99
N GLY A 942 26.60 45.82 -35.19
CA GLY A 942 27.71 44.89 -35.42
C GLY A 942 27.33 43.42 -35.58
N GLU A 943 26.04 43.05 -35.52
CA GLU A 943 25.59 41.69 -35.83
C GLU A 943 25.03 41.56 -37.25
N THR A 944 25.65 40.69 -38.06
CA THR A 944 25.17 40.34 -39.40
C THR A 944 24.14 39.22 -39.37
N ALA A 945 23.34 39.10 -40.44
CA ALA A 945 22.39 38.02 -40.64
C ALA A 945 23.02 36.63 -40.40
N GLU A 946 24.14 36.35 -41.06
CA GLU A 946 24.83 35.05 -40.95
C GLU A 946 25.28 34.74 -39.51
N SER A 947 25.64 35.76 -38.72
CA SER A 947 26.00 35.61 -37.29
C SER A 947 24.77 35.21 -36.45
N LEU A 948 23.63 35.85 -36.68
CA LEU A 948 22.36 35.58 -36.01
C LEU A 948 21.80 34.21 -36.40
N GLU A 949 21.93 33.81 -37.66
CA GLU A 949 21.57 32.49 -38.16
C GLU A 949 22.46 31.38 -37.55
N ARG A 950 23.78 31.58 -37.49
CA ARG A 950 24.69 30.64 -36.79
C ARG A 950 24.35 30.51 -35.30
N LYS A 951 23.95 31.60 -34.62
CA LYS A 951 23.45 31.55 -33.23
C LYS A 951 22.14 30.77 -33.12
N ALA A 952 21.17 31.04 -34.00
CA ALA A 952 19.88 30.34 -34.01
C ALA A 952 20.05 28.84 -34.30
N ALA A 953 20.96 28.47 -35.22
CA ALA A 953 21.33 27.08 -35.50
C ALA A 953 21.99 26.41 -34.28
N SER A 954 22.94 27.06 -33.62
CA SER A 954 23.57 26.52 -32.40
C SER A 954 22.56 26.32 -31.26
N TYR A 955 21.62 27.26 -31.05
CA TYR A 955 20.55 27.05 -30.08
C TYR A 955 19.61 25.91 -30.47
N ARG A 956 19.30 25.74 -31.76
CA ARG A 956 18.48 24.62 -32.27
C ARG A 956 19.16 23.27 -32.03
N GLU A 957 20.46 23.16 -32.29
CA GLU A 957 21.27 21.98 -31.99
C GLU A 957 21.34 21.70 -30.47
N GLN A 958 21.50 22.74 -29.64
CA GLN A 958 21.48 22.60 -28.18
C GLN A 958 20.12 22.07 -27.67
N ILE A 959 19.01 22.54 -28.24
CA ILE A 959 17.66 22.05 -27.93
C ILE A 959 17.53 20.57 -28.33
N GLU A 960 17.87 20.20 -29.56
CA GLU A 960 17.74 18.81 -30.03
C GLU A 960 18.63 17.84 -29.25
N ASN A 961 19.90 18.20 -29.00
CA ASN A 961 20.79 17.39 -28.18
C ASN A 961 20.33 17.27 -26.72
N ALA A 962 19.65 18.28 -26.17
CA ALA A 962 19.07 18.20 -24.83
C ALA A 962 17.81 17.32 -24.80
N GLU A 963 16.93 17.39 -25.81
CA GLU A 963 15.75 16.54 -25.94
C GLU A 963 16.13 15.06 -26.15
N ARG A 964 17.14 14.77 -27.00
CA ARG A 964 17.73 13.43 -27.14
C ARG A 964 18.30 12.89 -25.81
N ARG A 965 18.94 13.75 -24.99
CA ARG A 965 19.48 13.37 -23.67
C ARG A 965 18.40 13.17 -22.60
N GLN A 966 17.26 13.83 -22.70
CA GLN A 966 16.15 13.69 -21.74
C GLN A 966 15.20 12.53 -22.10
N GLY A 967 15.16 12.12 -23.36
CA GLY A 967 14.43 10.95 -23.85
C GLY A 967 12.96 11.22 -24.18
N GLY A 968 12.60 12.46 -24.52
CA GLY A 968 11.24 12.83 -24.92
C GLY A 968 11.03 14.34 -24.99
N THR A 969 9.96 14.79 -25.63
CA THR A 969 9.58 16.21 -25.70
C THR A 969 8.99 16.70 -24.37
N ARG A 970 8.98 18.02 -24.13
CA ARG A 970 8.42 18.62 -22.90
C ARG A 970 6.98 18.19 -22.61
N GLU A 971 6.17 18.01 -23.65
CA GLU A 971 4.79 17.53 -23.56
C GLU A 971 4.72 16.08 -23.10
N GLN A 972 5.50 15.18 -23.71
CA GLN A 972 5.61 13.78 -23.31
C GLN A 972 6.10 13.64 -21.86
N LEU A 973 7.14 14.40 -21.48
CA LEU A 973 7.68 14.42 -20.12
C LEU A 973 6.67 15.00 -19.09
N THR A 974 5.85 15.98 -19.49
CA THR A 974 4.78 16.53 -18.63
C THR A 974 3.63 15.55 -18.44
N VAL A 975 3.26 14.79 -19.48
CA VAL A 975 2.27 13.70 -19.39
C VAL A 975 2.79 12.58 -18.49
N ALA A 976 4.04 12.14 -18.68
CA ALA A 976 4.66 11.10 -17.84
C ALA A 976 4.77 11.52 -16.36
N TRP A 977 5.15 12.78 -16.10
CA TRP A 977 5.13 13.34 -14.74
C TRP A 977 3.73 13.33 -14.11
N LYS A 978 2.69 13.71 -14.88
CA LYS A 978 1.31 13.70 -14.40
C LYS A 978 0.82 12.27 -14.11
N GLN A 979 1.12 11.31 -14.99
CA GLN A 979 0.80 9.89 -14.80
C GLN A 979 1.44 9.35 -13.52
N ALA A 980 2.76 9.50 -13.35
CA ALA A 980 3.47 9.08 -12.14
C ALA A 980 2.94 9.77 -10.86
N SER A 981 2.52 11.04 -10.97
CA SER A 981 1.91 11.78 -9.85
C SER A 981 0.53 11.22 -9.46
N ASP A 982 -0.31 10.84 -10.43
CA ASP A 982 -1.63 10.27 -10.18
C ASP A 982 -1.55 8.80 -9.71
N GLU A 983 -0.60 8.01 -10.21
CA GLU A 983 -0.29 6.66 -9.71
C GLU A 983 0.16 6.69 -8.25
N LEU A 984 1.17 7.52 -7.92
CA LEU A 984 1.65 7.69 -6.55
C LEU A 984 0.55 8.19 -5.59
N ARG A 985 -0.36 9.04 -6.09
CA ARG A 985 -1.51 9.55 -5.32
C ARG A 985 -2.54 8.46 -5.03
N LYS A 986 -2.87 7.61 -6.01
CA LYS A 986 -3.78 6.46 -5.83
C LYS A 986 -3.22 5.46 -4.83
N ALA A 987 -1.98 5.02 -5.02
CA ALA A 987 -1.35 4.00 -4.17
C ALA A 987 -1.21 4.46 -2.70
N LYS A 988 -0.94 5.76 -2.46
CA LYS A 988 -0.96 6.34 -1.10
C LYS A 988 -2.36 6.35 -0.46
N LEU A 989 -3.40 6.56 -1.25
CA LEU A 989 -4.80 6.55 -0.77
C LEU A 989 -5.24 5.12 -0.44
N GLU A 990 -4.91 4.14 -1.30
CA GLU A 990 -5.13 2.71 -1.03
C GLU A 990 -4.47 2.27 0.28
N ILE A 991 -3.20 2.64 0.52
CA ILE A 991 -2.53 2.35 1.81
C ILE A 991 -3.30 2.97 2.98
N ALA A 992 -3.71 4.23 2.90
CA ALA A 992 -4.42 4.90 3.99
C ALA A 992 -5.77 4.22 4.31
N GLU A 993 -6.50 3.74 3.30
CA GLU A 993 -7.73 2.97 3.47
C GLU A 993 -7.45 1.58 4.08
N PHE A 994 -6.44 0.86 3.59
CA PHE A 994 -6.05 -0.44 4.14
C PHE A 994 -5.53 -0.36 5.58
N THR A 995 -4.71 0.63 5.94
CA THR A 995 -4.22 0.84 7.32
C THR A 995 -5.38 1.17 8.27
N LYS A 996 -6.36 1.96 7.83
CA LYS A 996 -7.58 2.24 8.61
C LYS A 996 -8.43 0.97 8.79
N LEU A 997 -8.55 0.15 7.76
CA LEU A 997 -9.24 -1.15 7.83
C LEU A 997 -8.52 -2.09 8.81
N GLU A 998 -7.21 -2.25 8.69
CA GLU A 998 -6.37 -3.09 9.58
C GLU A 998 -6.54 -2.70 11.05
N ALA A 999 -6.45 -1.41 11.38
CA ALA A 999 -6.68 -0.91 12.74
C ALA A 999 -8.11 -1.24 13.24
N THR A 1000 -9.12 -0.98 12.41
CA THR A 1000 -10.53 -1.28 12.76
C THR A 1000 -10.76 -2.78 12.99
N LEU A 1001 -10.09 -3.65 12.21
CA LEU A 1001 -10.16 -5.11 12.38
C LEU A 1001 -9.41 -5.55 13.64
N LYS A 1002 -8.22 -5.02 13.93
CA LYS A 1002 -7.44 -5.27 15.16
C LYS A 1002 -8.27 -4.97 16.42
N ASP A 1003 -8.91 -3.81 16.48
CA ASP A 1003 -9.72 -3.42 17.65
C ASP A 1003 -11.02 -4.22 17.75
N THR A 1004 -11.62 -4.58 16.61
CA THR A 1004 -12.77 -5.50 16.55
C THR A 1004 -12.39 -6.90 17.08
N LEU A 1005 -11.19 -7.39 16.80
CA LEU A 1005 -10.69 -8.68 17.26
C LEU A 1005 -10.38 -8.67 18.77
N ARG A 1006 -9.72 -7.62 19.27
CA ARG A 1006 -9.46 -7.42 20.72
C ARG A 1006 -10.75 -7.48 21.54
N GLU A 1007 -11.78 -6.74 21.13
CA GLU A 1007 -13.08 -6.75 21.81
C GLU A 1007 -13.83 -8.09 21.68
N ARG A 1008 -13.60 -8.85 20.60
CA ARG A 1008 -14.13 -10.21 20.44
C ARG A 1008 -13.48 -11.21 21.39
N HIS A 1009 -12.15 -11.21 21.50
CA HIS A 1009 -11.42 -12.05 22.45
C HIS A 1009 -11.80 -11.73 23.90
N ARG A 1010 -11.86 -10.45 24.27
CA ARG A 1010 -12.34 -10.01 25.59
C ARG A 1010 -13.75 -10.52 25.89
N ARG A 1011 -14.68 -10.42 24.93
CA ARG A 1011 -16.04 -10.97 25.06
C ARG A 1011 -16.08 -12.50 25.14
N TRP A 1012 -15.20 -13.20 24.43
CA TRP A 1012 -15.08 -14.66 24.52
C TRP A 1012 -14.57 -15.10 25.89
N GLY A 1013 -13.59 -14.39 26.47
CA GLY A 1013 -13.15 -14.57 27.86
C GLY A 1013 -14.29 -14.36 28.86
N LEU A 1014 -15.07 -13.28 28.70
CA LEU A 1014 -16.28 -13.05 29.52
C LEU A 1014 -17.34 -14.16 29.33
N PHE A 1015 -17.62 -14.58 28.10
CA PHE A 1015 -18.55 -15.70 27.85
C PHE A 1015 -18.04 -17.00 28.50
N ARG A 1016 -16.74 -17.30 28.42
CA ARG A 1016 -16.09 -18.42 29.12
C ARG A 1016 -16.34 -18.32 30.64
N LYS A 1017 -16.03 -17.17 31.26
CA LYS A 1017 -16.21 -16.87 32.70
C LYS A 1017 -17.68 -17.06 33.13
N TYR A 1018 -18.63 -16.42 32.44
CA TYR A 1018 -20.07 -16.47 32.77
C TYR A 1018 -20.73 -17.83 32.52
N ILE A 1019 -20.41 -18.51 31.41
CA ILE A 1019 -20.96 -19.84 31.10
C ILE A 1019 -20.47 -20.86 32.14
N SER A 1020 -19.17 -20.84 32.48
CA SER A 1020 -18.61 -21.70 33.53
C SER A 1020 -19.22 -21.44 34.91
N ALA A 1021 -19.42 -20.18 35.31
CA ALA A 1021 -20.09 -19.84 36.56
C ALA A 1021 -21.55 -20.34 36.60
N ARG A 1022 -22.32 -20.09 35.54
CA ARG A 1022 -23.72 -20.52 35.43
C ARG A 1022 -23.87 -22.03 35.44
N SER A 1023 -23.02 -22.78 34.72
CA SER A 1023 -23.05 -24.25 34.77
C SER A 1023 -22.63 -24.79 36.13
N ARG A 1024 -21.66 -24.19 36.84
CA ARG A 1024 -21.31 -24.56 38.23
C ARG A 1024 -22.52 -24.45 39.18
N ILE A 1025 -23.18 -23.30 39.20
CA ILE A 1025 -24.29 -23.02 40.12
C ILE A 1025 -25.52 -23.86 39.76
N ASN A 1026 -25.84 -23.99 38.46
CA ASN A 1026 -26.96 -24.83 38.00
C ASN A 1026 -26.76 -26.31 38.33
N PHE A 1027 -25.53 -26.83 38.20
CA PHE A 1027 -25.20 -28.20 38.59
C PHE A 1027 -25.43 -28.44 40.09
N GLN A 1028 -24.95 -27.51 40.93
CA GLN A 1028 -25.14 -27.57 42.38
C GLN A 1028 -26.62 -27.50 42.78
N TYR A 1029 -27.42 -26.64 42.11
CA TYR A 1029 -28.87 -26.59 42.31
C TYR A 1029 -29.54 -27.93 41.95
N LEU A 1030 -29.26 -28.49 40.76
CA LEU A 1030 -29.88 -29.72 40.28
C LEU A 1030 -29.55 -30.95 41.14
N LEU A 1031 -28.38 -30.99 41.77
CA LEU A 1031 -28.05 -32.02 42.77
C LEU A 1031 -28.81 -31.83 44.09
N SER A 1032 -29.06 -30.58 44.51
CA SER A 1032 -29.73 -30.27 45.77
C SER A 1032 -31.19 -30.76 45.84
N GLU A 1033 -31.86 -30.90 44.68
CA GLU A 1033 -33.19 -31.53 44.55
C GLU A 1033 -33.21 -32.98 45.08
N ARG A 1034 -32.05 -33.68 45.10
CA ARG A 1034 -31.88 -35.03 45.68
C ARG A 1034 -31.21 -35.00 47.07
N ASN A 1035 -31.06 -33.84 47.69
CA ASN A 1035 -30.22 -33.59 48.86
C ASN A 1035 -28.72 -33.92 48.66
N PHE A 1036 -28.27 -34.07 47.42
CA PHE A 1036 -26.86 -34.32 47.11
C PHE A 1036 -26.08 -33.00 47.10
N ARG A 1037 -24.81 -33.04 47.49
CA ARG A 1037 -23.87 -31.92 47.30
C ARG A 1037 -22.93 -32.25 46.15
N GLY A 1038 -22.44 -31.22 45.46
CA GLY A 1038 -21.42 -31.40 44.45
C GLY A 1038 -20.98 -30.11 43.80
N ARG A 1039 -19.84 -30.16 43.11
CA ARG A 1039 -19.21 -29.05 42.40
C ARG A 1039 -18.68 -29.50 41.05
N VAL A 1040 -18.78 -28.64 40.04
CA VAL A 1040 -18.05 -28.79 38.78
C VAL A 1040 -16.70 -28.11 38.93
N LEU A 1041 -15.62 -28.85 38.68
CA LEU A 1041 -14.25 -28.36 38.63
C LEU A 1041 -13.92 -28.10 37.17
N LEU A 1042 -13.89 -26.82 36.78
CA LEU A 1042 -13.56 -26.33 35.44
C LEU A 1042 -12.19 -25.68 35.47
N ASP A 1043 -11.23 -26.29 34.79
CA ASP A 1043 -9.86 -25.81 34.61
C ASP A 1043 -9.66 -25.52 33.13
N HIS A 1044 -9.65 -24.22 32.78
CA HIS A 1044 -9.55 -23.76 31.39
C HIS A 1044 -8.13 -23.89 30.83
N LEU A 1045 -7.11 -23.71 31.67
CA LEU A 1045 -5.69 -23.78 31.31
C LEU A 1045 -5.28 -25.25 31.02
N ALA A 1046 -5.56 -26.17 31.95
CA ALA A 1046 -5.27 -27.58 31.76
C ALA A 1046 -6.33 -28.33 30.92
N LYS A 1047 -7.36 -27.61 30.45
CA LYS A 1047 -8.45 -28.06 29.56
C LYS A 1047 -9.18 -29.30 30.10
N LYS A 1048 -9.61 -29.21 31.38
CA LYS A 1048 -10.27 -30.28 32.14
C LYS A 1048 -11.58 -29.81 32.76
N LEU A 1049 -12.57 -30.69 32.76
CA LEU A 1049 -13.84 -30.55 33.47
C LEU A 1049 -14.07 -31.86 34.23
N ASP A 1050 -14.15 -31.83 35.55
CA ASP A 1050 -14.65 -32.98 36.30
C ASP A 1050 -15.70 -32.60 37.35
N ILE A 1051 -16.36 -33.59 37.93
CA ILE A 1051 -17.42 -33.41 38.93
C ILE A 1051 -17.09 -34.20 40.20
N ALA A 1052 -17.19 -33.53 41.35
CA ALA A 1052 -17.13 -34.15 42.68
C ALA A 1052 -18.53 -34.11 43.30
N VAL A 1053 -19.00 -35.24 43.84
CA VAL A 1053 -20.38 -35.39 44.32
C VAL A 1053 -20.42 -36.19 45.63
N GLU A 1054 -21.24 -35.75 46.56
CA GLU A 1054 -21.45 -36.32 47.90
C GLU A 1054 -22.96 -36.63 48.07
N PRO A 1055 -23.35 -37.92 48.14
CA PRO A 1055 -24.76 -38.32 48.19
C PRO A 1055 -25.39 -38.31 49.61
N ASP A 1056 -24.64 -37.91 50.64
CA ASP A 1056 -25.06 -37.99 52.05
C ASP A 1056 -24.66 -36.72 52.82
N LEU A 1057 -25.66 -35.95 53.28
CA LEU A 1057 -25.48 -34.72 54.05
C LEU A 1057 -24.84 -34.94 55.44
N SER A 1058 -24.84 -36.16 55.98
CA SER A 1058 -24.39 -36.46 57.34
C SER A 1058 -22.88 -36.64 57.47
N ARG A 1059 -22.17 -36.91 56.37
CA ARG A 1059 -20.73 -37.23 56.36
C ARG A 1059 -19.90 -36.09 55.78
N LYS A 1060 -19.40 -35.20 56.64
CA LYS A 1060 -18.33 -34.26 56.26
C LYS A 1060 -17.02 -35.00 56.04
N SER A 1061 -16.50 -34.95 54.81
CA SER A 1061 -15.11 -35.29 54.46
C SER A 1061 -14.59 -34.19 53.54
N ASP A 1062 -13.49 -33.53 53.88
CA ASP A 1062 -12.99 -32.35 53.16
C ASP A 1062 -12.57 -32.64 51.69
N SER A 1063 -12.41 -33.92 51.35
CA SER A 1063 -12.33 -34.42 49.97
C SER A 1063 -13.61 -35.16 49.58
N GLY A 1064 -14.53 -34.49 48.88
CA GLY A 1064 -15.69 -35.11 48.24
C GLY A 1064 -15.29 -36.20 47.23
N ARG A 1065 -16.18 -37.18 47.00
CA ARG A 1065 -15.87 -38.36 46.19
C ARG A 1065 -15.70 -38.04 44.70
N GLU A 1066 -14.61 -38.55 44.12
CA GLU A 1066 -14.42 -38.56 42.67
C GLU A 1066 -15.53 -39.37 41.98
N ALA A 1067 -15.96 -38.94 40.78
CA ALA A 1067 -17.00 -39.60 39.98
C ALA A 1067 -16.73 -41.07 39.61
N ARG A 1068 -15.51 -41.57 39.83
CA ARG A 1068 -15.12 -42.99 39.68
C ARG A 1068 -15.53 -43.88 40.87
N THR A 1069 -15.82 -43.28 42.02
CA THR A 1069 -16.11 -43.98 43.30
C THR A 1069 -17.60 -43.91 43.71
N LEU A 1070 -18.43 -43.36 42.83
CA LEU A 1070 -19.88 -43.31 42.96
C LEU A 1070 -20.53 -44.63 42.49
N SER A 1071 -21.72 -44.93 42.99
CA SER A 1071 -22.58 -45.97 42.42
C SER A 1071 -22.94 -45.65 40.97
N GLY A 1072 -23.17 -46.67 40.14
CA GLY A 1072 -23.55 -46.49 38.73
C GLY A 1072 -24.78 -45.59 38.53
N GLY A 1073 -25.77 -45.70 39.42
CA GLY A 1073 -26.94 -44.82 39.45
C GLY A 1073 -26.62 -43.37 39.81
N GLU A 1074 -25.76 -43.15 40.81
CA GLU A 1074 -25.32 -41.82 41.26
C GLU A 1074 -24.49 -41.11 40.18
N LYS A 1075 -23.57 -41.82 39.54
CA LYS A 1075 -22.78 -41.34 38.39
C LYS A 1075 -23.68 -40.94 37.22
N SER A 1076 -24.68 -41.77 36.91
CA SER A 1076 -25.63 -41.50 35.82
C SER A 1076 -26.50 -40.27 36.11
N PHE A 1077 -27.07 -40.18 37.32
CA PHE A 1077 -27.85 -39.02 37.77
C PHE A 1077 -27.01 -37.72 37.75
N SER A 1078 -25.80 -37.77 38.29
CA SER A 1078 -24.89 -36.62 38.32
C SER A 1078 -24.52 -36.14 36.90
N THR A 1079 -24.31 -37.05 35.95
CA THR A 1079 -23.92 -36.67 34.60
C THR A 1079 -25.12 -36.15 33.77
N ILE A 1080 -26.35 -36.55 34.10
CA ILE A 1080 -27.58 -35.87 33.61
C ILE A 1080 -27.71 -34.45 34.20
N CYS A 1081 -27.38 -34.25 35.48
CA CYS A 1081 -27.34 -32.90 36.07
C CYS A 1081 -26.29 -32.01 35.36
N LEU A 1082 -25.12 -32.56 35.00
CA LEU A 1082 -24.12 -31.85 34.21
C LEU A 1082 -24.66 -31.48 32.81
N LEU A 1083 -25.26 -32.43 32.09
CA LEU A 1083 -25.87 -32.20 30.78
C LEU A 1083 -26.89 -31.06 30.81
N LEU A 1084 -27.79 -31.07 31.78
CA LEU A 1084 -28.79 -30.01 32.02
C LEU A 1084 -28.14 -28.65 32.33
N SER A 1085 -27.08 -28.63 33.16
CA SER A 1085 -26.36 -27.40 33.52
C SER A 1085 -25.63 -26.75 32.34
N ILE A 1086 -25.26 -27.53 31.32
CA ILE A 1086 -24.66 -27.05 30.07
C ILE A 1086 -25.78 -26.57 29.12
N TRP A 1087 -26.86 -27.31 28.97
CA TRP A 1087 -27.98 -26.94 28.10
C TRP A 1087 -28.61 -25.58 28.42
N GLU A 1088 -28.66 -25.17 29.69
CA GLU A 1088 -29.23 -23.86 30.04
C GLU A 1088 -28.36 -22.68 29.59
N ALA A 1089 -27.07 -22.91 29.34
CA ALA A 1089 -26.13 -21.95 28.76
C ALA A 1089 -26.05 -22.03 27.22
N MET A 1090 -26.67 -23.04 26.59
CA MET A 1090 -26.63 -23.23 25.13
C MET A 1090 -27.74 -22.46 24.39
N GLY A 1091 -27.37 -21.73 23.33
CA GLY A 1091 -28.30 -20.88 22.57
C GLY A 1091 -29.43 -21.62 21.84
N SER A 1092 -29.17 -22.77 21.22
CA SER A 1092 -30.10 -23.45 20.29
C SER A 1092 -31.50 -23.72 20.88
N PRO A 1093 -32.61 -23.62 20.11
CA PRO A 1093 -33.96 -23.80 20.64
C PRO A 1093 -34.39 -25.27 20.84
N ILE A 1094 -33.73 -26.24 20.20
CA ILE A 1094 -34.08 -27.67 20.26
C ILE A 1094 -33.12 -28.43 21.19
N ARG A 1095 -33.60 -29.47 21.89
CA ARG A 1095 -32.77 -30.50 22.57
C ARG A 1095 -33.23 -31.90 22.18
N CYS A 1096 -32.29 -32.75 21.75
CA CYS A 1096 -32.58 -34.12 21.33
C CYS A 1096 -31.75 -35.16 22.10
N LEU A 1097 -32.38 -36.28 22.50
CA LEU A 1097 -31.73 -37.41 23.15
C LEU A 1097 -32.25 -38.74 22.61
N ASP A 1098 -31.32 -39.67 22.33
CA ASP A 1098 -31.63 -41.01 21.82
C ASP A 1098 -31.11 -42.10 22.78
N GLU A 1099 -32.02 -42.91 23.33
CA GLU A 1099 -31.73 -44.10 24.16
C GLU A 1099 -30.84 -43.84 25.41
N PHE A 1100 -30.84 -42.62 25.94
CA PHE A 1100 -30.05 -42.22 27.13
C PHE A 1100 -30.36 -43.06 28.39
N ASP A 1101 -31.57 -43.63 28.46
CA ASP A 1101 -32.11 -44.37 29.58
C ASP A 1101 -31.73 -45.87 29.60
N VAL A 1102 -31.20 -46.39 28.49
CA VAL A 1102 -30.76 -47.78 28.33
C VAL A 1102 -29.65 -48.16 29.30
N PHE A 1103 -28.78 -47.20 29.65
CA PHE A 1103 -27.64 -47.41 30.54
C PHE A 1103 -27.96 -47.19 32.03
N MET A 1104 -29.23 -46.91 32.36
CA MET A 1104 -29.70 -46.64 33.72
C MET A 1104 -30.53 -47.79 34.29
N ASP A 1105 -30.41 -48.04 35.59
CA ASP A 1105 -31.33 -48.93 36.33
C ASP A 1105 -32.75 -48.34 36.42
N SER A 1106 -33.74 -49.15 36.82
CA SER A 1106 -35.15 -48.74 36.86
C SER A 1106 -35.43 -47.56 37.79
N VAL A 1107 -34.74 -47.48 38.94
CA VAL A 1107 -34.97 -46.47 39.97
C VAL A 1107 -34.41 -45.11 39.55
N ASN A 1108 -33.16 -45.07 39.11
CA ASN A 1108 -32.54 -43.84 38.65
C ASN A 1108 -33.10 -43.40 37.29
N ARG A 1109 -33.59 -44.32 36.44
CA ARG A 1109 -34.30 -43.96 35.20
C ARG A 1109 -35.56 -43.14 35.47
N GLN A 1110 -36.42 -43.56 36.39
CA GLN A 1110 -37.64 -42.81 36.74
C GLN A 1110 -37.30 -41.41 37.28
N GLN A 1111 -36.25 -41.30 38.10
CA GLN A 1111 -35.77 -40.03 38.64
C GLN A 1111 -35.19 -39.11 37.55
N SER A 1112 -34.35 -39.63 36.65
CA SER A 1112 -33.79 -38.85 35.52
C SER A 1112 -34.87 -38.42 34.52
N MET A 1113 -35.89 -39.25 34.24
CA MET A 1113 -37.04 -38.86 33.43
C MET A 1113 -37.80 -37.69 34.08
N THR A 1114 -38.05 -37.78 35.38
CA THR A 1114 -38.72 -36.71 36.16
C THR A 1114 -37.90 -35.42 36.14
N LEU A 1115 -36.58 -35.51 36.31
CA LEU A 1115 -35.67 -34.36 36.29
C LEU A 1115 -35.60 -33.71 34.90
N LEU A 1116 -35.55 -34.51 33.82
CA LEU A 1116 -35.54 -34.02 32.43
C LEU A 1116 -36.85 -33.31 32.08
N ILE A 1117 -38.01 -33.86 32.46
CA ILE A 1117 -39.32 -33.23 32.23
C ILE A 1117 -39.45 -31.95 33.07
N GLY A 1118 -39.03 -31.97 34.33
CA GLY A 1118 -39.00 -30.78 35.19
C GLY A 1118 -38.09 -29.68 34.64
N ALA A 1119 -36.93 -30.03 34.08
CA ALA A 1119 -36.06 -29.08 33.40
C ALA A 1119 -36.66 -28.56 32.09
N ALA A 1120 -37.29 -29.42 31.29
CA ALA A 1120 -37.96 -29.05 30.05
C ALA A 1120 -39.18 -28.14 30.27
N ARG A 1121 -39.93 -28.36 31.36
CA ARG A 1121 -41.04 -27.48 31.80
C ARG A 1121 -40.57 -26.11 32.27
N ARG A 1122 -39.34 -25.97 32.79
CA ARG A 1122 -38.72 -24.67 33.15
C ARG A 1122 -37.95 -24.00 32.00
N SER A 1123 -37.71 -24.71 30.90
CA SER A 1123 -36.88 -24.25 29.78
C SER A 1123 -37.70 -23.47 28.75
N VAL A 1124 -38.16 -22.27 29.14
CA VAL A 1124 -39.00 -21.39 28.30
C VAL A 1124 -38.44 -21.23 26.88
N GLY A 1125 -39.30 -21.47 25.89
CA GLY A 1125 -38.98 -21.32 24.47
C GLY A 1125 -38.15 -22.47 23.88
N ARG A 1126 -38.09 -23.64 24.52
CA ARG A 1126 -37.27 -24.78 24.07
C ARG A 1126 -38.09 -26.03 23.78
N GLN A 1127 -37.84 -26.64 22.62
CA GLN A 1127 -38.45 -27.89 22.19
C GLN A 1127 -37.56 -29.09 22.58
N PHE A 1128 -38.12 -30.10 23.22
CA PHE A 1128 -37.44 -31.34 23.60
C PHE A 1128 -37.94 -32.51 22.76
N ILE A 1129 -37.02 -33.36 22.31
CA ILE A 1129 -37.29 -34.59 21.55
C ILE A 1129 -36.53 -35.74 22.23
N LEU A 1130 -37.27 -36.60 22.93
CA LEU A 1130 -36.75 -37.64 23.82
C LEU A 1130 -37.13 -39.02 23.27
N ILE A 1131 -36.15 -39.84 22.92
CA ILE A 1131 -36.36 -41.18 22.35
C ILE A 1131 -35.96 -42.25 23.37
N SER A 1132 -36.89 -43.15 23.71
CA SER A 1132 -36.69 -44.22 24.72
C SER A 1132 -37.25 -45.56 24.20
N PRO A 1133 -36.68 -46.72 24.60
CA PRO A 1133 -37.19 -48.03 24.21
C PRO A 1133 -38.31 -48.57 25.11
N GLN A 1134 -38.69 -47.88 26.20
CA GLN A 1134 -39.66 -48.37 27.18
C GLN A 1134 -40.80 -47.37 27.45
N ALA A 1135 -41.85 -47.84 28.13
CA ALA A 1135 -43.00 -47.02 28.49
C ALA A 1135 -42.66 -46.03 29.63
N MET A 1136 -43.36 -44.90 29.63
CA MET A 1136 -43.24 -43.80 30.60
C MET A 1136 -43.77 -44.19 31.99
N GLY A 1137 -43.04 -45.03 32.71
CA GLY A 1137 -43.44 -45.57 34.01
C GLY A 1137 -43.56 -44.49 35.09
N GLY A 1138 -44.79 -44.16 35.48
CA GLY A 1138 -45.08 -43.24 36.59
C GLY A 1138 -44.86 -41.75 36.29
N VAL A 1139 -45.03 -41.32 35.04
CA VAL A 1139 -44.88 -39.92 34.61
C VAL A 1139 -46.23 -39.33 34.19
N GLU A 1140 -46.57 -38.15 34.72
CA GLU A 1140 -47.78 -37.40 34.34
C GLU A 1140 -47.65 -36.74 32.96
N VAL A 1141 -48.38 -37.28 31.99
CA VAL A 1141 -48.50 -36.74 30.63
C VAL A 1141 -49.59 -35.67 30.63
N ASN A 1142 -49.18 -34.41 30.73
CA ASN A 1142 -50.06 -33.24 30.61
C ASN A 1142 -50.00 -32.70 29.17
N GLU A 1143 -50.77 -31.65 28.85
CA GLU A 1143 -50.89 -31.09 27.49
C GLU A 1143 -49.58 -30.59 26.88
N ASP A 1144 -48.54 -30.35 27.70
CA ASP A 1144 -47.20 -29.97 27.26
C ASP A 1144 -46.36 -31.15 26.71
N VAL A 1145 -46.81 -32.40 26.90
CA VAL A 1145 -46.10 -33.64 26.56
C VAL A 1145 -46.82 -34.41 25.45
N LYS A 1146 -46.22 -34.47 24.26
CA LYS A 1146 -46.71 -35.25 23.12
C LYS A 1146 -45.99 -36.60 23.04
N VAL A 1147 -46.74 -37.71 23.11
CA VAL A 1147 -46.17 -39.07 23.06
C VAL A 1147 -46.49 -39.75 21.72
N HIS A 1148 -45.45 -40.17 21.02
CA HIS A 1148 -45.52 -40.93 19.78
C HIS A 1148 -45.05 -42.37 20.02
N LYS A 1149 -45.98 -43.33 19.95
CA LYS A 1149 -45.65 -44.76 20.01
C LYS A 1149 -45.40 -45.29 18.60
N MET A 1150 -44.17 -45.73 18.34
CA MET A 1150 -43.79 -46.43 17.11
C MET A 1150 -44.39 -47.85 17.09
N GLY A 1151 -44.62 -48.37 15.89
CA GLY A 1151 -45.05 -49.76 15.71
C GLY A 1151 -43.95 -50.77 16.10
N ASP A 1152 -44.36 -51.99 16.39
CA ASP A 1152 -43.42 -53.09 16.65
C ASP A 1152 -42.70 -53.51 15.35
N PRO A 1153 -41.43 -53.94 15.41
CA PRO A 1153 -40.64 -54.25 14.21
C PRO A 1153 -41.21 -55.45 13.44
N GLU A 1154 -41.27 -55.31 12.12
CA GLU A 1154 -41.67 -56.38 11.21
C GLU A 1154 -40.68 -57.56 11.28
N ARG A 1155 -41.18 -58.74 11.65
CA ARG A 1155 -40.37 -59.96 11.78
C ARG A 1155 -39.91 -60.45 10.40
N GLY A 1156 -38.71 -60.05 10.01
CA GLY A 1156 -38.09 -60.44 8.73
C GLY A 1156 -36.94 -59.53 8.30
N GLN A 1157 -36.86 -58.30 8.83
CA GLN A 1157 -35.72 -57.42 8.58
C GLN A 1157 -34.47 -57.96 9.30
N THR A 1158 -33.48 -58.42 8.53
CA THR A 1158 -32.13 -58.73 9.01
C THR A 1158 -31.39 -57.47 9.43
N ASN A 1159 -30.41 -57.60 10.33
CA ASN A 1159 -29.53 -56.48 10.68
C ASN A 1159 -28.83 -55.92 9.43
N LEU A 1160 -28.79 -54.60 9.29
CA LEU A 1160 -27.92 -53.93 8.32
C LEU A 1160 -26.46 -54.27 8.66
N ASN A 1161 -25.75 -54.93 7.73
CA ASN A 1161 -24.37 -55.35 7.94
C ASN A 1161 -23.42 -54.15 7.87
N PHE A 1162 -23.01 -53.64 9.04
CA PHE A 1162 -22.07 -52.53 9.18
C PHE A 1162 -20.58 -52.94 9.23
N ASN A 1163 -20.25 -54.15 8.75
CA ASN A 1163 -18.85 -54.59 8.62
C ASN A 1163 -18.34 -54.38 7.19
N GLY A 1164 -17.79 -53.19 6.95
CA GLY A 1164 -16.85 -52.95 5.84
C GLY A 1164 -15.43 -52.85 6.40
N GLN A 1165 -14.71 -53.97 6.42
CA GLN A 1165 -13.24 -53.94 6.62
C GLN A 1165 -12.55 -53.53 5.32
N GLU A 1166 -11.28 -53.16 5.46
CA GLU A 1166 -10.44 -52.56 4.42
C GLU A 1166 -10.13 -53.52 3.26
N LEU A 1167 -10.14 -52.96 2.04
CA LEU A 1167 -9.32 -53.30 0.87
C LEU A 1167 -9.14 -52.03 0.03
#